data_AF-A0A2B7XZ30-F1
#
_entry.id   AF-A0A2B7XZ30-F1
#
_cell.length_a   1.000
_cell.length_b   1.000
_cell.length_c   1.000
_cell.angle_alpha   90.00
_cell.angle_beta   90.00
_cell.angle_gamma   90.00
#
_symmetry.space_group_name_H-M   'P 1'
#
loop_
_entity.id
_entity.type
_entity.pdbx_description
1 polymer ?
#
loop_
_entity_poly.entity_id
_entity_poly.type
_entity_poly.pdbx_seq_one_letter_code
_entity_poly.pdbx_strand_id
1 'polypeptide(L)'
;MEGLFFNVNGGYIEGLVRGYRNTLLTSQNYGNLTQCDTIDGMFPPLPTRYVKLQLGPAYGDFLAALPPNPSTSSLASKTTEKLVAEFRYLQAQATGSIAKFMEYLTYGYMIDNVALLITGTLHERDTRELLERCHPLGWFETMPVLCVATNIEELYNSVLVETPLAPYFKGSLSHQDLDELNIEIVRNMLYKNYLEDFYNFVNSEPGLRGTPTSEVMSEALEFEADRRAINITLNSFGTELSKAERKKLYPEFGKLYPEGSLMLSRADDVESVSLAVSGVGDYKAFFDAVGLNQSGGGGLGNMAGGGGSDGKSLEDMFYQKEMEISKLAFTRQFTPAIIYAWVKLREQEIRNITWIAECIAQNQKERIGNYISVTSTNFIVNFPHDARPDSPWYVLTLHTLEKNDCVGAGSVSLVYNVSPTIAVKPVRGQHSETEELPFRREIKFYELLNELKRKEACPDIVDCFLALPNHLFLSYCDLNNISYRFIERQTRERLPDEWPGRLISVNSYEDAALIARWLQQATSALEYIEKIGFSHNDVHPRNCLLDKDHNLKLTEEFAVGTHLYFMVYGHEPFEEIDLKNKDPKELDRRFQAMEFPELNRHEVFDGLISASWYNVYPTMALLAYDCRHKTKDPVSEAKYESVDFAKERKKCERMVRRGLLGADLAVQFQPGWRRYLNAFAKKGIFLWQSLANLLRRFWAWS
;
A
#
# COMPACT_ATOMS: atom_id res chain seq x y z
N MET A 1 0.52 -19.87 7.07
CA MET A 1 0.59 -21.15 6.27
C MET A 1 -0.06 -20.98 4.90
N GLU A 2 -0.14 -19.62 4.29
CA GLU A 2 -0.91 -19.16 3.11
C GLU A 2 0.03 -18.99 1.91
N GLY A 3 1.40 -18.99 2.01
CA GLY A 3 2.42 -18.80 0.96
C GLY A 3 3.00 -20.13 0.49
N LEU A 4 2.53 -21.23 1.17
CA LEU A 4 3.28 -22.49 0.89
C LEU A 4 2.96 -23.01 -0.50
N PHE A 5 1.75 -22.62 -1.15
CA PHE A 5 1.48 -23.25 -2.47
C PHE A 5 1.16 -22.17 -3.51
N PHE A 6 1.06 -20.87 -3.00
CA PHE A 6 0.66 -19.79 -3.93
C PHE A 6 1.82 -19.46 -4.88
N ASN A 7 3.05 -19.63 -4.43
CA ASN A 7 4.18 -19.17 -5.27
C ASN A 7 4.49 -20.18 -6.39
N VAL A 8 3.90 -21.38 -6.27
CA VAL A 8 4.15 -22.38 -7.33
C VAL A 8 3.51 -21.92 -8.65
N ASN A 9 2.35 -21.25 -8.58
CA ASN A 9 1.67 -20.86 -9.85
C ASN A 9 1.44 -19.36 -9.90
N GLY A 10 1.62 -18.59 -8.74
CA GLY A 10 1.17 -17.18 -8.73
C GLY A 10 2.31 -16.24 -8.28
N GLY A 11 3.51 -16.84 -7.91
CA GLY A 11 4.61 -16.00 -7.37
C GLY A 11 5.17 -15.07 -8.44
N TYR A 12 5.43 -15.66 -9.66
CA TYR A 12 5.99 -14.83 -10.75
C TYR A 12 5.01 -13.72 -11.14
N ILE A 13 3.73 -13.99 -11.27
CA ILE A 13 2.72 -13.00 -11.69
C ILE A 13 2.55 -11.93 -10.60
N GLU A 14 2.59 -12.36 -9.37
CA GLU A 14 2.47 -11.38 -8.27
C GLU A 14 3.69 -10.44 -8.24
N GLY A 15 4.91 -10.98 -8.40
CA GLY A 15 6.12 -10.14 -8.48
C GLY A 15 6.05 -9.12 -9.63
N LEU A 16 5.54 -9.56 -10.73
CA LEU A 16 5.47 -8.63 -11.87
C LEU A 16 4.46 -7.51 -11.62
N VAL A 17 3.29 -7.88 -11.08
CA VAL A 17 2.24 -6.87 -10.89
C VAL A 17 2.71 -5.86 -9.83
N ARG A 18 3.45 -6.32 -8.87
CA ARG A 18 3.97 -5.36 -7.87
C ARG A 18 5.03 -4.45 -8.48
N GLY A 19 5.79 -5.03 -9.34
CA GLY A 19 6.71 -4.17 -10.13
C GLY A 19 5.96 -3.12 -10.95
N TYR A 20 4.84 -3.57 -11.58
CA TYR A 20 4.06 -2.60 -12.40
C TYR A 20 3.49 -1.50 -11.50
N ARG A 21 3.25 -1.83 -10.30
CA ARG A 21 2.74 -0.80 -9.37
C ARG A 21 3.75 0.32 -9.17
N ASN A 22 5.03 0.01 -9.15
CA ASN A 22 6.06 1.05 -8.91
C ASN A 22 6.17 2.01 -10.10
N THR A 23 5.53 1.62 -11.17
CA THR A 23 5.61 2.50 -12.37
C THR A 23 4.43 3.48 -12.38
N LEU A 24 3.51 3.33 -11.35
CA LEU A 24 2.37 4.27 -11.34
C LEU A 24 2.86 5.67 -10.98
N LEU A 25 2.14 6.73 -11.51
CA LEU A 25 2.59 8.11 -11.36
C LEU A 25 2.41 8.56 -9.90
N THR A 26 3.50 9.22 -9.39
CA THR A 26 3.45 9.74 -8.00
C THR A 26 2.86 11.16 -7.99
N SER A 27 2.64 11.57 -6.76
CA SER A 27 2.07 12.93 -6.61
C SER A 27 3.00 13.99 -7.23
N GLN A 28 4.26 13.69 -7.12
CA GLN A 28 5.24 14.61 -7.73
C GLN A 28 5.13 14.61 -9.26
N ASN A 29 4.96 13.42 -9.78
CA ASN A 29 4.78 13.36 -11.25
C ASN A 29 3.54 14.13 -11.69
N TYR A 30 2.43 14.07 -10.91
CA TYR A 30 1.20 14.80 -11.27
C TYR A 30 1.42 16.31 -11.14
N GLY A 31 2.24 16.69 -10.12
CA GLY A 31 2.63 18.11 -9.97
C GLY A 31 3.37 18.65 -11.19
N ASN A 32 4.22 17.81 -11.65
CA ASN A 32 4.96 18.23 -12.86
C ASN A 32 4.06 18.29 -14.10
N LEU A 33 3.05 17.45 -14.16
CA LEU A 33 2.14 17.41 -15.33
C LEU A 33 1.22 18.63 -15.33
N THR A 34 0.83 19.12 -14.20
CA THR A 34 -0.11 20.26 -14.13
C THR A 34 0.60 21.56 -14.54
N GLN A 35 1.95 21.52 -14.45
CA GLN A 35 2.69 22.76 -14.76
C GLN A 35 3.03 22.84 -16.25
N CYS A 36 2.49 21.81 -16.99
CA CYS A 36 2.82 21.79 -18.42
C CYS A 36 1.89 22.74 -19.18
N ASP A 37 2.46 23.49 -20.21
CA ASP A 37 1.73 24.54 -20.97
C ASP A 37 1.16 23.98 -22.28
N THR A 38 1.79 22.86 -22.77
CA THR A 38 1.29 22.27 -24.04
C THR A 38 1.48 20.75 -23.98
N ILE A 39 0.54 19.97 -24.78
CA ILE A 39 0.52 18.49 -24.84
C ILE A 39 1.73 17.99 -25.63
N ASP A 40 2.34 18.71 -26.66
CA ASP A 40 3.56 18.43 -27.45
C ASP A 40 3.94 19.69 -28.24
N GLY A 41 5.18 20.30 -27.97
CA GLY A 41 5.44 21.44 -28.89
C GLY A 41 6.77 21.22 -29.63
N MET A 42 6.74 20.80 -31.00
CA MET A 42 7.90 20.70 -31.93
C MET A 42 8.29 22.10 -32.42
N PHE A 43 8.28 23.13 -31.51
CA PHE A 43 9.03 24.39 -31.59
C PHE A 43 8.20 25.51 -30.98
N PRO A 44 8.84 26.68 -30.01
CA PRO A 44 9.50 27.98 -30.25
C PRO A 44 9.77 28.74 -28.95
N PRO A 45 10.71 29.80 -28.72
CA PRO A 45 11.76 30.70 -28.23
C PRO A 45 11.75 30.82 -26.71
N LEU A 46 11.48 29.67 -25.86
CA LEU A 46 11.61 29.87 -24.40
C LEU A 46 11.38 28.54 -23.69
N PRO A 47 11.79 28.30 -22.33
CA PRO A 47 11.79 26.99 -21.65
C PRO A 47 10.36 26.51 -21.34
N THR A 48 9.59 25.93 -22.32
CA THR A 48 8.21 25.45 -22.12
C THR A 48 8.24 23.95 -21.78
N ARG A 49 7.66 23.34 -20.59
CA ARG A 49 7.52 21.97 -20.06
C ARG A 49 6.37 21.24 -20.74
N TYR A 50 6.66 19.95 -21.30
CA TYR A 50 5.73 19.21 -22.16
C TYR A 50 5.25 17.95 -21.43
N VAL A 51 3.87 17.65 -21.55
CA VAL A 51 3.22 16.50 -20.91
C VAL A 51 3.83 15.19 -21.42
N LYS A 52 4.24 15.06 -22.69
CA LYS A 52 4.85 13.85 -23.27
C LYS A 52 6.26 13.61 -22.69
N LEU A 53 6.97 14.72 -22.46
CA LEU A 53 8.32 14.57 -21.87
C LEU A 53 8.24 14.16 -20.40
N GLN A 54 7.19 14.61 -19.71
CA GLN A 54 7.07 14.28 -18.26
C GLN A 54 6.52 12.87 -18.09
N LEU A 55 5.86 12.30 -19.14
CA LEU A 55 5.34 10.91 -19.03
C LEU A 55 6.36 9.92 -19.61
N GLY A 56 7.49 10.42 -20.07
CA GLY A 56 8.57 9.66 -20.74
C GLY A 56 9.11 8.52 -19.86
N PRO A 57 9.35 8.67 -18.61
CA PRO A 57 9.91 7.60 -17.76
C PRO A 57 8.90 6.46 -17.54
N ALA A 58 7.65 6.67 -17.72
CA ALA A 58 6.68 5.57 -17.43
C ALA A 58 6.00 5.12 -18.72
N TYR A 59 5.93 5.98 -19.88
CA TYR A 59 5.09 5.62 -21.05
C TYR A 59 5.90 5.84 -22.33
N GLY A 60 7.28 6.10 -22.20
CA GLY A 60 8.19 6.67 -23.23
C GLY A 60 8.20 5.82 -24.50
N ASP A 61 8.09 4.52 -24.53
CA ASP A 61 8.16 3.69 -25.77
C ASP A 61 6.83 3.72 -26.52
N PHE A 62 5.70 3.94 -25.83
CA PHE A 62 4.37 3.88 -26.46
C PHE A 62 3.95 5.28 -26.95
N LEU A 63 4.62 6.29 -26.37
CA LEU A 63 4.21 7.65 -26.74
C LEU A 63 5.12 8.19 -27.85
N ALA A 64 6.23 7.45 -28.21
CA ALA A 64 7.21 7.88 -29.23
C ALA A 64 6.59 7.83 -30.63
N ALA A 65 5.52 7.03 -30.77
CA ALA A 65 4.91 6.81 -32.10
C ALA A 65 3.84 7.86 -32.38
N LEU A 66 3.60 8.80 -31.37
CA LEU A 66 2.50 9.77 -31.59
C LEU A 66 3.02 10.96 -32.40
N PRO A 67 2.08 11.49 -33.37
CA PRO A 67 2.47 12.68 -34.16
C PRO A 67 2.68 13.91 -33.27
N PRO A 68 3.51 15.03 -33.86
CA PRO A 68 3.74 16.27 -33.12
C PRO A 68 2.42 17.03 -32.88
N ASN A 69 1.84 17.12 -31.49
CA ASN A 69 0.58 17.70 -30.96
C ASN A 69 -0.55 16.68 -31.00
N PRO A 70 -0.44 15.65 -30.25
CA PRO A 70 -1.49 14.62 -30.25
C PRO A 70 -2.76 15.10 -29.52
N SER A 71 -3.85 14.68 -30.18
CA SER A 71 -5.13 14.95 -29.47
C SER A 71 -5.18 14.23 -28.12
N THR A 72 -5.95 14.83 -27.18
CA THR A 72 -6.10 14.21 -25.84
C THR A 72 -6.65 12.79 -25.97
N SER A 73 -7.40 12.54 -26.97
CA SER A 73 -7.96 11.19 -27.20
C SER A 73 -6.89 10.20 -27.69
N SER A 74 -5.97 10.70 -28.53
CA SER A 74 -4.89 9.81 -29.01
C SER A 74 -3.94 9.46 -27.86
N LEU A 75 -3.78 10.38 -26.95
CA LEU A 75 -2.95 10.12 -25.76
C LEU A 75 -3.61 9.09 -24.84
N ALA A 76 -4.88 9.22 -24.63
CA ALA A 76 -5.60 8.24 -23.80
C ALA A 76 -5.58 6.84 -24.44
N SER A 77 -5.68 6.82 -25.73
CA SER A 77 -5.68 5.51 -26.41
C SER A 77 -4.32 4.81 -26.28
N LYS A 78 -3.30 5.55 -26.39
CA LYS A 78 -1.97 4.90 -26.32
C LYS A 78 -1.65 4.45 -24.89
N THR A 79 -2.06 5.28 -23.93
CA THR A 79 -1.83 4.86 -22.53
C THR A 79 -2.68 3.63 -22.19
N THR A 80 -3.84 3.57 -22.77
CA THR A 80 -4.68 2.37 -22.56
C THR A 80 -4.07 1.16 -23.25
N GLU A 81 -3.42 1.38 -24.36
CA GLU A 81 -2.79 0.25 -25.07
C GLU A 81 -1.66 -0.36 -24.22
N LYS A 82 -0.99 0.48 -23.58
CA LYS A 82 0.05 -0.07 -22.70
C LYS A 82 -0.56 -0.94 -21.59
N LEU A 83 -1.60 -0.43 -20.96
CA LEU A 83 -2.26 -1.24 -19.92
C LEU A 83 -2.73 -2.60 -20.48
N VAL A 84 -3.23 -2.53 -21.68
CA VAL A 84 -3.76 -3.77 -22.27
C VAL A 84 -2.61 -4.74 -22.60
N ALA A 85 -1.52 -4.18 -23.11
CA ALA A 85 -0.37 -5.06 -23.44
C ALA A 85 0.17 -5.75 -22.18
N GLU A 86 0.24 -4.98 -21.13
CA GLU A 86 0.78 -5.57 -19.88
C GLU A 86 -0.22 -6.57 -19.27
N PHE A 87 -1.48 -6.22 -19.36
CA PHE A 87 -2.50 -7.16 -18.85
C PHE A 87 -2.50 -8.46 -19.67
N ARG A 88 -2.35 -8.38 -20.96
CA ARG A 88 -2.37 -9.62 -21.79
C ARG A 88 -1.12 -10.47 -21.52
N TYR A 89 -0.06 -9.72 -21.27
CA TYR A 89 1.15 -10.49 -20.91
C TYR A 89 0.90 -11.30 -19.62
N LEU A 90 0.23 -10.64 -18.63
CA LEU A 90 -0.05 -11.37 -17.37
C LEU A 90 -1.01 -12.54 -17.63
N GLN A 91 -1.94 -12.30 -18.50
CA GLN A 91 -2.92 -13.36 -18.80
C GLN A 91 -2.24 -14.56 -19.44
N ALA A 92 -1.21 -14.28 -20.27
CA ALA A 92 -0.53 -15.38 -20.98
C ALA A 92 0.27 -16.25 -19.99
N GLN A 93 0.51 -15.70 -18.87
CA GLN A 93 1.37 -16.44 -17.93
C GLN A 93 0.52 -17.06 -16.81
N ALA A 94 -0.72 -16.62 -16.79
CA ALA A 94 -1.57 -17.12 -15.69
C ALA A 94 -2.12 -18.51 -16.01
N THR A 95 -2.16 -19.44 -14.92
CA THR A 95 -2.70 -20.81 -15.14
C THR A 95 -3.71 -21.12 -14.04
N GLY A 96 -4.65 -22.03 -14.37
CA GLY A 96 -5.58 -22.58 -13.35
C GLY A 96 -6.61 -21.52 -12.91
N SER A 97 -6.67 -21.27 -11.55
CA SER A 97 -7.69 -20.41 -10.91
C SER A 97 -7.37 -18.92 -11.14
N ILE A 98 -6.12 -18.51 -11.31
CA ILE A 98 -5.73 -17.10 -11.59
C ILE A 98 -6.11 -16.72 -13.02
N ALA A 99 -5.96 -17.71 -13.98
CA ALA A 99 -6.38 -17.42 -15.37
C ALA A 99 -7.89 -17.17 -15.44
N LYS A 100 -8.60 -18.08 -14.73
CA LYS A 100 -10.06 -17.86 -14.74
C LYS A 100 -10.41 -16.53 -14.05
N PHE A 101 -9.69 -16.21 -12.97
CA PHE A 101 -9.90 -14.91 -12.28
C PHE A 101 -9.67 -13.74 -13.25
N MET A 102 -8.65 -13.79 -14.01
CA MET A 102 -8.35 -12.70 -14.96
C MET A 102 -9.38 -12.65 -16.09
N GLU A 103 -9.96 -13.82 -16.43
CA GLU A 103 -11.03 -13.80 -17.45
C GLU A 103 -12.26 -13.05 -16.92
N TYR A 104 -12.52 -13.25 -15.65
CA TYR A 104 -13.69 -12.55 -15.08
C TYR A 104 -13.47 -11.03 -15.10
N LEU A 105 -12.22 -10.60 -15.02
CA LEU A 105 -11.97 -9.14 -15.05
C LEU A 105 -12.27 -8.55 -16.42
N THR A 106 -12.21 -9.44 -17.49
CA THR A 106 -12.44 -8.92 -18.85
C THR A 106 -13.94 -8.89 -19.17
N TYR A 107 -14.73 -9.71 -18.38
CA TYR A 107 -16.17 -9.81 -18.71
C TYR A 107 -16.84 -8.44 -18.56
N GLY A 108 -16.36 -7.62 -17.57
CA GLY A 108 -16.96 -6.27 -17.40
C GLY A 108 -16.82 -5.43 -18.68
N TYR A 109 -15.65 -5.55 -19.28
CA TYR A 109 -15.41 -4.74 -20.50
C TYR A 109 -16.15 -5.33 -21.71
N MET A 110 -16.35 -6.63 -21.69
CA MET A 110 -17.09 -7.27 -22.80
C MET A 110 -18.56 -6.86 -22.79
N ILE A 111 -19.02 -6.74 -21.54
CA ILE A 111 -20.45 -6.35 -21.43
C ILE A 111 -20.62 -4.93 -22.01
N ASP A 112 -19.65 -4.05 -21.75
CA ASP A 112 -19.76 -2.69 -22.30
C ASP A 112 -19.63 -2.70 -23.83
N ASN A 113 -18.75 -3.55 -24.33
CA ASN A 113 -18.61 -3.61 -25.80
C ASN A 113 -19.88 -4.15 -26.47
N VAL A 114 -20.44 -5.15 -25.79
CA VAL A 114 -21.67 -5.73 -26.39
C VAL A 114 -22.80 -4.71 -26.33
N ALA A 115 -22.88 -3.98 -25.20
CA ALA A 115 -23.93 -2.94 -25.11
C ALA A 115 -23.74 -1.88 -26.20
N LEU A 116 -22.48 -1.51 -26.45
CA LEU A 116 -22.19 -0.55 -27.52
C LEU A 116 -22.57 -1.10 -28.90
N LEU A 117 -22.33 -2.36 -29.13
CA LEU A 117 -22.64 -2.95 -30.45
C LEU A 117 -24.15 -3.09 -30.64
N ILE A 118 -24.80 -3.36 -29.56
CA ILE A 118 -26.28 -3.50 -29.67
C ILE A 118 -26.89 -2.13 -30.01
N THR A 119 -26.35 -1.06 -29.35
CA THR A 119 -26.89 0.29 -29.66
C THR A 119 -26.56 0.68 -31.10
N GLY A 120 -25.38 0.32 -31.52
CA GLY A 120 -25.01 0.63 -32.92
C GLY A 120 -25.90 -0.10 -33.93
N THR A 121 -26.25 -1.35 -33.63
CA THR A 121 -27.11 -2.12 -34.57
C THR A 121 -28.55 -1.58 -34.55
N LEU A 122 -28.97 -1.02 -33.33
CA LEU A 122 -30.34 -0.47 -33.23
C LEU A 122 -30.46 0.82 -34.03
N HIS A 123 -29.30 1.55 -34.08
CA HIS A 123 -29.38 2.85 -34.79
C HIS A 123 -28.87 2.70 -36.23
N GLU A 124 -28.62 1.46 -36.67
CA GLU A 124 -28.18 1.13 -38.05
C GLU A 124 -26.86 1.82 -38.38
N ARG A 125 -25.98 1.95 -37.39
CA ARG A 125 -24.60 2.44 -37.65
C ARG A 125 -23.69 1.30 -38.10
N ASP A 126 -22.70 1.71 -38.84
CA ASP A 126 -21.75 0.68 -39.32
C ASP A 126 -20.97 0.07 -38.14
N THR A 127 -21.20 -1.22 -37.83
CA THR A 127 -20.62 -1.93 -36.67
C THR A 127 -19.09 -1.97 -36.77
N ARG A 128 -18.53 -1.75 -38.03
CA ARG A 128 -17.06 -1.78 -38.18
C ARG A 128 -16.43 -0.51 -37.60
N GLU A 129 -17.17 0.57 -37.73
CA GLU A 129 -16.67 1.83 -37.12
C GLU A 129 -16.78 1.79 -35.58
N LEU A 130 -17.75 1.04 -35.13
CA LEU A 130 -17.97 0.94 -33.68
C LEU A 130 -16.92 0.02 -33.03
N LEU A 131 -16.33 -0.78 -33.93
CA LEU A 131 -15.30 -1.70 -33.39
C LEU A 131 -14.06 -0.93 -32.95
N GLU A 132 -13.85 0.17 -33.62
CA GLU A 132 -12.65 0.96 -33.25
C GLU A 132 -12.87 1.69 -31.92
N ARG A 133 -14.14 1.72 -31.45
CA ARG A 133 -14.43 2.44 -30.18
C ARG A 133 -14.57 1.45 -29.02
N CYS A 134 -14.39 0.18 -29.41
CA CYS A 134 -14.53 -0.82 -28.34
C CYS A 134 -13.25 -0.87 -27.50
N HIS A 135 -13.52 -1.22 -26.23
CA HIS A 135 -12.36 -1.35 -25.33
C HIS A 135 -11.56 -2.62 -25.63
N PRO A 136 -10.26 -2.54 -25.75
CA PRO A 136 -9.39 -3.63 -26.19
C PRO A 136 -9.35 -4.77 -25.15
N LEU A 137 -9.61 -4.54 -23.88
CA LEU A 137 -9.60 -5.63 -22.88
C LEU A 137 -10.83 -6.52 -23.00
N GLY A 138 -11.86 -6.00 -23.60
CA GLY A 138 -13.08 -6.84 -23.79
C GLY A 138 -13.16 -7.40 -25.20
N TRP A 139 -11.96 -7.38 -25.84
CA TRP A 139 -11.99 -7.84 -27.24
C TRP A 139 -11.86 -9.37 -27.27
N PHE A 140 -12.74 -10.02 -28.14
CA PHE A 140 -12.54 -11.48 -28.37
C PHE A 140 -12.52 -11.76 -29.88
N GLU A 141 -11.86 -12.74 -30.24
CA GLU A 141 -11.51 -13.05 -31.66
C GLU A 141 -12.76 -13.10 -32.54
N THR A 142 -13.87 -13.38 -31.94
CA THR A 142 -15.07 -13.53 -32.78
C THR A 142 -15.93 -12.25 -32.73
N MET A 143 -15.33 -11.13 -32.28
CA MET A 143 -16.08 -9.85 -32.17
C MET A 143 -16.52 -9.34 -33.56
N PRO A 144 -15.71 -9.47 -34.51
CA PRO A 144 -16.10 -9.00 -35.86
C PRO A 144 -17.27 -9.81 -36.43
N VAL A 145 -17.43 -11.05 -35.96
CA VAL A 145 -18.56 -11.88 -36.43
C VAL A 145 -19.88 -11.28 -35.93
N LEU A 146 -19.75 -10.50 -34.86
CA LEU A 146 -20.99 -9.89 -34.32
C LEU A 146 -21.45 -8.72 -35.18
N CYS A 147 -20.48 -8.24 -36.01
CA CYS A 147 -20.78 -7.07 -36.86
C CYS A 147 -21.47 -7.49 -38.15
N VAL A 148 -21.62 -8.85 -38.27
CA VAL A 148 -22.32 -9.35 -39.47
C VAL A 148 -23.83 -9.39 -39.20
N ALA A 149 -24.07 -9.27 -37.96
CA ALA A 149 -25.50 -9.42 -37.64
C ALA A 149 -26.26 -8.14 -38.04
N THR A 150 -27.40 -8.31 -38.79
CA THR A 150 -28.17 -7.16 -39.31
C THR A 150 -29.39 -6.89 -38.42
N ASN A 151 -29.62 -7.91 -37.55
CA ASN A 151 -30.79 -7.74 -36.65
C ASN A 151 -30.40 -8.15 -35.22
N ILE A 152 -31.17 -7.65 -34.21
CA ILE A 152 -30.83 -7.84 -32.78
C ILE A 152 -30.95 -9.33 -32.41
N GLU A 153 -31.86 -9.98 -33.10
CA GLU A 153 -32.02 -11.42 -32.84
C GLU A 153 -30.79 -12.22 -33.29
N GLU A 154 -30.31 -11.89 -34.43
CA GLU A 154 -29.08 -12.58 -34.93
C GLU A 154 -27.86 -12.22 -34.05
N LEU A 155 -27.95 -10.89 -33.65
CA LEU A 155 -26.84 -10.47 -32.77
C LEU A 155 -26.94 -11.17 -31.41
N TYR A 156 -28.13 -11.29 -30.87
CA TYR A 156 -28.34 -12.00 -29.60
C TYR A 156 -27.90 -13.46 -29.70
N ASN A 157 -28.24 -14.13 -30.72
CA ASN A 157 -27.84 -15.54 -30.90
C ASN A 157 -26.34 -15.68 -31.15
N SER A 158 -25.82 -14.70 -31.81
CA SER A 158 -24.35 -14.76 -32.04
C SER A 158 -23.59 -14.52 -30.72
N VAL A 159 -24.14 -13.63 -29.90
CA VAL A 159 -23.47 -13.35 -28.62
C VAL A 159 -23.60 -14.57 -27.70
N LEU A 160 -24.68 -15.26 -27.72
CA LEU A 160 -24.86 -16.46 -26.87
C LEU A 160 -23.92 -17.59 -27.31
N VAL A 161 -23.60 -17.55 -28.60
CA VAL A 161 -22.80 -18.70 -29.09
C VAL A 161 -21.31 -18.35 -28.99
N GLU A 162 -21.05 -17.11 -29.09
CA GLU A 162 -19.62 -16.82 -29.38
C GLU A 162 -18.98 -16.16 -28.15
N THR A 163 -19.88 -15.96 -26.99
CA THR A 163 -19.26 -15.23 -25.86
C THR A 163 -19.58 -15.98 -24.56
N PRO A 164 -18.63 -15.89 -23.67
CA PRO A 164 -18.83 -16.54 -22.37
C PRO A 164 -19.89 -15.81 -21.53
N LEU A 165 -20.58 -14.82 -22.17
CA LEU A 165 -21.62 -14.07 -21.43
C LEU A 165 -22.98 -14.75 -21.57
N ALA A 166 -22.91 -15.89 -22.14
CA ALA A 166 -24.18 -16.58 -22.47
C ALA A 166 -25.02 -16.83 -21.20
N PRO A 167 -24.41 -17.27 -20.16
CA PRO A 167 -25.20 -17.58 -18.96
C PRO A 167 -25.84 -16.32 -18.35
N TYR A 168 -25.28 -15.19 -18.73
CA TYR A 168 -25.85 -13.96 -18.14
C TYR A 168 -27.05 -13.46 -18.94
N PHE A 169 -27.26 -14.05 -20.20
CA PHE A 169 -28.36 -13.64 -21.11
C PHE A 169 -29.52 -14.63 -21.00
N LYS A 170 -29.27 -15.93 -20.70
CA LYS A 170 -30.27 -17.02 -20.81
C LYS A 170 -31.20 -17.00 -19.59
N GLY A 171 -30.99 -16.14 -18.58
CA GLY A 171 -31.79 -16.18 -17.33
C GLY A 171 -32.39 -14.80 -17.04
N SER A 172 -32.02 -13.73 -18.00
CA SER A 172 -32.47 -12.39 -17.55
C SER A 172 -32.98 -11.57 -18.74
N LEU A 173 -32.50 -11.98 -20.07
CA LEU A 173 -32.88 -11.07 -21.17
C LEU A 173 -33.25 -11.90 -22.40
N SER A 174 -34.43 -11.51 -22.99
CA SER A 174 -34.80 -12.11 -24.30
C SER A 174 -34.55 -11.14 -25.44
N HIS A 175 -34.49 -11.74 -26.75
CA HIS A 175 -34.24 -10.86 -27.92
C HIS A 175 -35.27 -9.73 -27.99
N GLN A 176 -36.50 -9.89 -27.52
CA GLN A 176 -37.54 -8.84 -27.55
C GLN A 176 -37.26 -7.75 -26.51
N ASP A 177 -36.60 -8.12 -25.44
CA ASP A 177 -36.24 -7.17 -24.37
C ASP A 177 -35.10 -6.24 -24.81
N LEU A 178 -34.33 -6.77 -25.73
CA LEU A 178 -33.22 -5.92 -26.23
C LEU A 178 -33.73 -4.82 -27.15
N ASP A 179 -34.92 -5.03 -27.71
CA ASP A 179 -35.53 -4.01 -28.60
C ASP A 179 -36.39 -3.03 -27.80
N GLU A 180 -36.93 -3.49 -26.71
CA GLU A 180 -37.97 -2.72 -25.98
C GLU A 180 -37.35 -2.01 -24.76
N LEU A 181 -36.27 -2.65 -24.22
CA LEU A 181 -35.71 -2.05 -22.99
C LEU A 181 -34.56 -1.08 -23.36
N ASN A 182 -34.51 -0.05 -22.48
CA ASN A 182 -33.36 0.85 -22.61
C ASN A 182 -32.03 0.09 -22.45
N ILE A 183 -31.14 0.34 -23.46
CA ILE A 183 -29.86 -0.39 -23.50
C ILE A 183 -29.12 -0.25 -22.16
N GLU A 184 -29.43 0.83 -21.45
CA GLU A 184 -28.77 1.01 -20.15
C GLU A 184 -29.33 0.03 -19.12
N ILE A 185 -30.63 -0.31 -19.27
CA ILE A 185 -31.23 -1.33 -18.37
C ILE A 185 -30.65 -2.71 -18.67
N VAL A 186 -30.48 -2.98 -19.96
CA VAL A 186 -29.85 -4.27 -20.34
C VAL A 186 -28.42 -4.34 -19.79
N ARG A 187 -27.73 -3.21 -19.93
CA ARG A 187 -26.33 -3.17 -19.45
C ARG A 187 -26.29 -3.39 -17.93
N ASN A 188 -27.18 -2.76 -17.16
CA ASN A 188 -27.18 -2.91 -15.70
C ASN A 188 -27.60 -4.32 -15.28
N MET A 189 -28.46 -4.92 -16.03
CA MET A 189 -28.87 -6.29 -15.69
C MET A 189 -27.72 -7.28 -15.92
N LEU A 190 -27.02 -7.06 -17.02
CA LEU A 190 -25.88 -7.97 -17.29
C LEU A 190 -24.79 -7.80 -16.25
N TYR A 191 -24.64 -6.57 -15.81
CA TYR A 191 -23.59 -6.35 -14.79
C TYR A 191 -24.00 -6.95 -13.44
N LYS A 192 -25.30 -6.83 -13.22
CA LYS A 192 -25.76 -7.48 -11.97
C LYS A 192 -25.44 -8.98 -11.98
N ASN A 193 -25.79 -9.67 -13.02
CA ASN A 193 -25.53 -11.12 -13.07
C ASN A 193 -24.02 -11.43 -13.06
N TYR A 194 -23.32 -10.54 -13.68
CA TYR A 194 -21.85 -10.74 -13.72
C TYR A 194 -21.25 -10.57 -12.31
N LEU A 195 -21.69 -9.55 -11.61
CA LEU A 195 -21.08 -9.28 -10.29
C LEU A 195 -21.46 -10.38 -9.29
N GLU A 196 -22.68 -10.93 -9.43
CA GLU A 196 -23.07 -12.02 -8.51
C GLU A 196 -22.29 -13.30 -8.81
N ASP A 197 -22.13 -13.49 -10.08
CA ASP A 197 -21.35 -14.69 -10.43
C ASP A 197 -19.88 -14.53 -10.01
N PHE A 198 -19.36 -13.33 -10.20
CA PHE A 198 -17.94 -13.11 -9.83
C PHE A 198 -17.77 -13.21 -8.31
N TYR A 199 -18.71 -12.71 -7.60
CA TYR A 199 -18.66 -12.82 -6.12
C TYR A 199 -18.75 -14.28 -5.68
N ASN A 200 -19.60 -15.09 -6.32
CA ASN A 200 -19.70 -16.53 -5.98
C ASN A 200 -18.43 -17.29 -6.37
N PHE A 201 -17.89 -16.88 -7.45
CA PHE A 201 -16.65 -17.56 -7.89
C PHE A 201 -15.52 -17.32 -6.88
N VAL A 202 -15.42 -16.07 -6.33
CA VAL A 202 -14.32 -15.75 -5.41
C VAL A 202 -14.55 -16.49 -4.08
N ASN A 203 -15.83 -16.82 -3.79
CA ASN A 203 -16.10 -17.43 -2.47
C ASN A 203 -16.31 -18.94 -2.60
N SER A 204 -16.51 -19.50 -3.76
CA SER A 204 -16.89 -20.93 -3.88
C SER A 204 -15.71 -21.74 -4.44
N GLU A 205 -14.74 -21.10 -5.08
CA GLU A 205 -13.66 -21.87 -5.71
C GLU A 205 -12.67 -22.37 -4.64
N PRO A 206 -12.40 -23.70 -4.62
CA PRO A 206 -11.58 -24.39 -3.60
C PRO A 206 -10.17 -23.80 -3.51
N GLY A 207 -9.73 -23.06 -4.63
CA GLY A 207 -8.37 -22.45 -4.64
C GLY A 207 -8.40 -21.01 -4.10
N LEU A 208 -9.55 -20.45 -3.83
CA LEU A 208 -9.65 -19.01 -3.45
C LEU A 208 -10.49 -18.87 -2.19
N ARG A 209 -11.14 -19.95 -1.79
CA ARG A 209 -12.02 -19.89 -0.61
C ARG A 209 -11.19 -19.92 0.67
N GLY A 210 -11.43 -18.86 1.58
CA GLY A 210 -10.73 -18.81 2.88
C GLY A 210 -9.31 -18.25 2.75
N THR A 211 -9.02 -17.80 1.44
CA THR A 211 -7.71 -17.14 1.23
C THR A 211 -7.90 -15.61 1.34
N PRO A 212 -6.77 -14.90 1.63
CA PRO A 212 -6.83 -13.44 1.70
C PRO A 212 -7.44 -12.81 0.43
N THR A 213 -7.44 -13.57 -0.68
CA THR A 213 -8.03 -13.05 -1.93
C THR A 213 -9.55 -12.90 -1.80
N SER A 214 -10.19 -13.80 -1.16
CA SER A 214 -11.65 -13.74 -1.04
C SER A 214 -12.07 -12.57 -0.15
N GLU A 215 -11.28 -12.29 0.87
CA GLU A 215 -11.63 -11.16 1.75
C GLU A 215 -11.43 -9.81 1.04
N VAL A 216 -10.29 -9.68 0.38
CA VAL A 216 -9.99 -8.39 -0.26
C VAL A 216 -10.93 -8.17 -1.46
N MET A 217 -11.12 -9.21 -2.24
CA MET A 217 -11.97 -9.05 -3.45
C MET A 217 -13.44 -8.92 -3.05
N SER A 218 -13.87 -9.58 -1.99
CA SER A 218 -15.28 -9.44 -1.56
C SER A 218 -15.57 -7.99 -1.13
N GLU A 219 -14.60 -7.45 -0.42
CA GLU A 219 -14.78 -6.04 -0.04
C GLU A 219 -14.84 -5.13 -1.28
N ALA A 220 -13.95 -5.36 -2.23
CA ALA A 220 -13.95 -4.53 -3.46
C ALA A 220 -15.23 -4.70 -4.26
N LEU A 221 -15.76 -5.95 -4.37
CA LEU A 221 -16.97 -6.19 -5.19
C LEU A 221 -18.21 -5.68 -4.47
N GLU A 222 -18.16 -5.76 -3.10
CA GLU A 222 -19.32 -5.21 -2.35
C GLU A 222 -19.44 -3.70 -2.58
N PHE A 223 -18.28 -3.10 -2.56
CA PHE A 223 -18.32 -1.66 -2.82
C PHE A 223 -18.80 -1.36 -4.24
N GLU A 224 -18.40 -2.14 -5.21
CA GLU A 224 -18.86 -1.93 -6.61
C GLU A 224 -20.37 -2.16 -6.74
N ALA A 225 -20.80 -3.13 -6.00
CA ALA A 225 -22.26 -3.42 -6.07
C ALA A 225 -23.06 -2.24 -5.46
N ASP A 226 -22.54 -1.72 -4.35
CA ASP A 226 -23.25 -0.61 -3.70
C ASP A 226 -23.18 0.66 -4.56
N ARG A 227 -22.04 0.90 -5.08
CA ARG A 227 -21.91 2.08 -5.96
C ARG A 227 -22.90 2.02 -7.13
N ARG A 228 -23.06 0.87 -7.67
CA ARG A 228 -23.99 0.75 -8.83
C ARG A 228 -25.45 0.92 -8.36
N ALA A 229 -25.73 0.32 -7.23
CA ALA A 229 -27.12 0.46 -6.75
C ALA A 229 -27.46 1.94 -6.47
N ILE A 230 -26.51 2.66 -5.95
CA ILE A 230 -26.77 4.08 -5.64
C ILE A 230 -26.85 4.88 -6.94
N ASN A 231 -25.96 4.61 -7.93
CA ASN A 231 -25.98 5.34 -9.20
C ASN A 231 -27.26 5.07 -10.01
N ILE A 232 -27.69 3.84 -9.90
CA ILE A 232 -28.92 3.51 -10.66
C ILE A 232 -30.11 4.24 -10.03
N THR A 233 -30.15 4.30 -8.72
CA THR A 233 -31.29 4.97 -8.06
C THR A 233 -31.25 6.48 -8.33
N LEU A 234 -30.07 7.06 -8.31
CA LEU A 234 -29.98 8.52 -8.55
C LEU A 234 -30.31 8.87 -10.00
N ASN A 235 -29.90 7.91 -10.91
CA ASN A 235 -30.13 8.24 -12.34
C ASN A 235 -31.55 7.86 -12.76
N SER A 236 -32.19 7.17 -11.85
CA SER A 236 -33.55 6.73 -12.22
C SER A 236 -34.57 7.83 -11.90
N PHE A 237 -34.09 8.94 -11.14
CA PHE A 237 -35.08 10.00 -10.84
C PHE A 237 -35.48 10.74 -12.11
N GLY A 238 -36.71 10.78 -12.39
CA GLY A 238 -37.15 11.58 -13.56
C GLY A 238 -37.31 10.70 -14.81
N THR A 239 -37.16 9.32 -14.54
CA THR A 239 -37.37 8.40 -15.69
C THR A 239 -38.63 7.57 -15.42
N GLU A 240 -39.18 6.78 -16.44
CA GLU A 240 -40.43 5.99 -16.31
C GLU A 240 -40.14 4.62 -15.70
N LEU A 241 -39.03 4.60 -14.90
CA LEU A 241 -38.68 3.29 -14.33
C LEU A 241 -39.42 3.10 -13.00
N SER A 242 -40.26 1.90 -12.94
CA SER A 242 -41.02 1.63 -11.70
C SER A 242 -40.10 1.17 -10.57
N LYS A 243 -40.57 1.26 -9.38
CA LYS A 243 -39.78 0.89 -8.19
C LYS A 243 -39.45 -0.61 -8.21
N ALA A 244 -40.35 -1.42 -8.69
CA ALA A 244 -40.12 -2.88 -8.75
C ALA A 244 -39.05 -3.23 -9.80
N GLU A 245 -39.06 -2.42 -10.86
CA GLU A 245 -38.06 -2.69 -11.93
C GLU A 245 -36.66 -2.23 -11.49
N ARG A 246 -36.68 -1.25 -10.58
CA ARG A 246 -35.38 -0.77 -10.03
C ARG A 246 -34.76 -1.82 -9.10
N LYS A 247 -35.61 -2.42 -8.37
CA LYS A 247 -35.10 -3.43 -7.42
C LYS A 247 -34.48 -4.63 -8.15
N LYS A 248 -35.00 -4.90 -9.31
CA LYS A 248 -34.46 -6.06 -10.06
C LYS A 248 -33.06 -5.77 -10.62
N LEU A 249 -32.68 -4.48 -10.58
CA LEU A 249 -31.39 -4.12 -11.22
C LEU A 249 -30.27 -4.11 -10.17
N TYR A 250 -30.67 -4.28 -8.84
CA TYR A 250 -29.62 -4.23 -7.80
C TYR A 250 -29.00 -5.61 -7.61
N PRO A 251 -27.66 -5.56 -7.48
CA PRO A 251 -27.04 -6.84 -7.12
C PRO A 251 -27.46 -7.30 -5.72
N GLU A 252 -27.64 -8.64 -5.51
CA GLU A 252 -28.20 -9.15 -4.24
C GLU A 252 -27.07 -9.41 -3.23
N PHE A 253 -25.99 -8.61 -3.30
CA PHE A 253 -24.89 -8.77 -2.32
C PHE A 253 -24.22 -7.41 -2.13
N GLY A 254 -23.62 -7.07 -0.91
CA GLY A 254 -23.01 -5.76 -0.57
C GLY A 254 -23.38 -5.34 0.85
N LYS A 255 -22.83 -4.26 1.19
CA LYS A 255 -23.07 -3.81 2.59
C LYS A 255 -24.48 -3.20 2.73
N LEU A 256 -25.02 -2.86 1.50
CA LEU A 256 -26.35 -2.22 1.56
C LEU A 256 -27.45 -3.26 1.43
N TYR A 257 -27.12 -4.48 1.08
CA TYR A 257 -28.12 -5.56 0.99
C TYR A 257 -28.20 -6.29 2.33
N PRO A 258 -29.51 -6.53 2.75
CA PRO A 258 -30.83 -6.47 2.09
C PRO A 258 -31.59 -5.21 2.47
N GLU A 259 -31.31 -4.60 3.56
CA GLU A 259 -32.17 -3.51 4.09
C GLU A 259 -31.91 -2.20 3.35
N GLY A 260 -30.65 -1.86 3.06
CA GLY A 260 -30.31 -0.61 2.34
C GLY A 260 -30.81 -0.62 0.89
N SER A 261 -30.77 -1.78 0.23
CA SER A 261 -31.22 -1.87 -1.17
C SER A 261 -32.75 -1.72 -1.25
N LEU A 262 -33.41 -2.25 -0.25
CA LEU A 262 -34.88 -2.10 -0.25
C LEU A 262 -35.27 -0.63 -0.01
N MET A 263 -34.57 -0.02 0.83
CA MET A 263 -34.86 1.40 1.10
C MET A 263 -34.52 2.26 -0.13
N LEU A 264 -33.50 1.80 -0.87
CA LEU A 264 -33.13 2.55 -2.09
C LEU A 264 -34.21 2.39 -3.17
N SER A 265 -34.82 1.25 -3.19
CA SER A 265 -35.85 1.03 -4.23
C SER A 265 -37.09 1.89 -3.96
N ARG A 266 -37.26 2.30 -2.71
CA ARG A 266 -38.46 3.09 -2.39
C ARG A 266 -38.13 4.58 -2.38
N ALA A 267 -36.91 4.85 -2.60
CA ALA A 267 -36.50 6.26 -2.50
C ALA A 267 -36.97 7.07 -3.72
N ASP A 268 -37.51 8.34 -3.39
CA ASP A 268 -38.02 9.18 -4.49
C ASP A 268 -37.20 10.47 -4.61
N ASP A 269 -36.38 10.66 -3.67
CA ASP A 269 -35.54 11.87 -3.76
C ASP A 269 -34.15 11.58 -3.16
N VAL A 270 -33.26 12.54 -3.41
CA VAL A 270 -31.83 12.36 -3.04
C VAL A 270 -31.72 12.28 -1.51
N GLU A 271 -32.63 12.92 -0.79
CA GLU A 271 -32.58 12.87 0.70
C GLU A 271 -32.93 11.47 1.21
N SER A 272 -33.89 10.88 0.57
CA SER A 272 -34.25 9.50 0.93
C SER A 272 -33.13 8.51 0.61
N VAL A 273 -32.40 8.84 -0.46
CA VAL A 273 -31.24 7.97 -0.81
C VAL A 273 -30.15 8.15 0.25
N SER A 274 -30.00 9.36 0.71
CA SER A 274 -28.98 9.61 1.75
C SER A 274 -29.36 8.90 3.06
N LEU A 275 -30.60 8.87 3.34
CA LEU A 275 -31.05 8.16 4.55
C LEU A 275 -30.86 6.65 4.39
N ALA A 276 -31.07 6.21 3.19
CA ALA A 276 -30.95 4.76 2.95
C ALA A 276 -29.51 4.28 3.08
N VAL A 277 -28.58 5.24 2.90
CA VAL A 277 -27.16 4.80 2.90
C VAL A 277 -26.52 5.21 4.22
N SER A 278 -27.32 5.86 5.15
CA SER A 278 -26.77 6.38 6.41
C SER A 278 -26.40 5.22 7.35
N GLY A 279 -26.90 4.07 7.13
CA GLY A 279 -26.57 2.89 7.96
C GLY A 279 -25.12 2.43 7.79
N VAL A 280 -24.45 2.86 6.73
CA VAL A 280 -23.03 2.50 6.51
C VAL A 280 -22.20 3.78 6.63
N GLY A 281 -21.26 3.78 7.71
CA GLY A 281 -20.46 4.97 8.10
C GLY A 281 -19.74 5.61 6.92
N ASP A 282 -19.23 4.81 5.96
CA ASP A 282 -18.43 5.34 4.83
C ASP A 282 -19.31 6.09 3.83
N TYR A 283 -20.52 5.60 3.56
CA TYR A 283 -21.39 6.25 2.56
C TYR A 283 -22.07 7.49 3.14
N LYS A 284 -22.28 7.41 4.41
CA LYS A 284 -22.85 8.60 5.07
C LYS A 284 -21.88 9.80 4.98
N ALA A 285 -20.65 9.50 5.21
CA ALA A 285 -19.62 10.57 5.12
C ALA A 285 -19.56 11.16 3.70
N PHE A 286 -19.80 10.23 2.65
CA PHE A 286 -19.75 10.75 1.26
C PHE A 286 -20.86 11.78 1.03
N PHE A 287 -22.03 11.44 1.52
CA PHE A 287 -23.21 12.30 1.23
C PHE A 287 -23.19 13.54 2.13
N ASP A 288 -22.50 13.47 3.28
CA ASP A 288 -22.35 14.65 4.15
C ASP A 288 -21.33 15.63 3.57
N ALA A 289 -20.30 15.02 2.98
CA ALA A 289 -19.22 15.85 2.39
C ALA A 289 -19.71 16.57 1.14
N VAL A 290 -20.65 16.07 0.46
CA VAL A 290 -21.16 16.68 -0.78
C VAL A 290 -22.26 17.68 -0.42
N GLY A 291 -22.37 17.99 1.00
CA GLY A 291 -23.21 19.09 1.51
C GLY A 291 -24.71 18.81 1.35
N LEU A 292 -25.19 17.53 1.39
CA LEU A 292 -26.64 17.26 1.22
C LEU A 292 -27.32 17.25 2.59
N ASN A 293 -26.52 17.44 3.77
CA ASN A 293 -27.13 17.41 5.11
C ASN A 293 -26.99 18.78 5.78
N GLN A 294 -26.51 19.92 4.99
CA GLN A 294 -26.49 21.24 5.66
C GLN A 294 -27.78 22.01 5.34
N SER A 295 -28.93 21.70 6.09
CA SER A 295 -30.08 22.55 6.48
C SER A 295 -29.73 24.04 6.38
N GLY A 296 -29.44 24.54 5.14
CA GLY A 296 -29.77 25.98 4.97
C GLY A 296 -29.78 26.35 3.49
N GLY A 297 -30.97 26.10 2.80
CA GLY A 297 -31.59 26.99 1.78
C GLY A 297 -30.65 27.25 0.60
N GLY A 298 -30.09 26.26 -0.11
CA GLY A 298 -29.66 26.59 -1.50
C GLY A 298 -29.86 25.39 -2.42
N GLY A 299 -31.08 25.16 -2.87
CA GLY A 299 -31.62 24.85 -4.22
C GLY A 299 -30.60 24.14 -5.11
N LEU A 300 -30.67 22.81 -5.27
CA LEU A 300 -30.51 21.91 -6.44
C LEU A 300 -30.43 22.71 -7.75
N GLY A 301 -29.53 23.71 -7.81
CA GLY A 301 -29.29 24.22 -9.18
C GLY A 301 -27.79 24.49 -9.38
N ASN A 302 -26.91 23.58 -9.17
CA ASN A 302 -25.64 23.99 -9.85
C ASN A 302 -25.00 22.78 -10.53
N MET A 303 -25.81 22.13 -11.41
CA MET A 303 -25.25 21.33 -12.53
C MET A 303 -25.10 22.20 -13.78
N ALA A 304 -24.88 23.57 -13.61
CA ALA A 304 -24.53 24.37 -14.81
C ALA A 304 -23.70 25.58 -14.38
N GLY A 305 -22.33 25.35 -14.27
CA GLY A 305 -21.40 26.45 -14.64
C GLY A 305 -21.64 27.70 -13.78
N GLY A 306 -20.96 27.77 -12.59
CA GLY A 306 -20.49 29.10 -12.11
C GLY A 306 -20.46 29.12 -10.58
N GLY A 307 -19.22 29.07 -10.00
CA GLY A 307 -18.54 30.01 -9.07
C GLY A 307 -18.96 29.76 -7.62
N GLY A 308 -18.10 28.92 -6.88
CA GLY A 308 -17.58 29.26 -5.52
C GLY A 308 -18.02 28.22 -4.49
N SER A 309 -17.49 26.86 -4.60
CA SER A 309 -17.13 26.08 -3.40
C SER A 309 -16.55 24.73 -3.81
N ASP A 310 -15.26 24.57 -4.09
CA ASP A 310 -14.37 23.38 -4.03
C ASP A 310 -15.11 22.14 -3.55
N GLY A 311 -16.47 21.94 -3.84
CA GLY A 311 -17.07 20.72 -3.24
C GLY A 311 -16.94 19.52 -4.18
N LYS A 312 -16.09 18.53 -3.86
CA LYS A 312 -15.94 17.21 -4.51
C LYS A 312 -17.30 16.56 -4.78
N SER A 313 -17.55 16.19 -6.10
CA SER A 313 -18.79 15.48 -6.52
C SER A 313 -18.87 14.09 -5.88
N LEU A 314 -20.10 13.62 -5.72
CA LEU A 314 -20.33 12.26 -5.17
C LEU A 314 -19.56 11.22 -5.96
N GLU A 315 -19.47 11.40 -7.24
CA GLU A 315 -18.70 10.45 -8.08
C GLU A 315 -17.21 10.49 -7.73
N ASP A 316 -16.73 11.71 -7.39
CA ASP A 316 -15.31 11.82 -7.02
C ASP A 316 -15.03 11.08 -5.70
N MET A 317 -16.03 11.14 -4.79
CA MET A 317 -15.83 10.43 -3.51
C MET A 317 -15.81 8.91 -3.73
N PHE A 318 -16.68 8.43 -4.71
CA PHE A 318 -16.66 6.99 -5.00
C PHE A 318 -15.31 6.56 -5.59
N TYR A 319 -14.81 7.45 -6.45
CA TYR A 319 -13.52 7.08 -7.08
C TYR A 319 -12.40 7.07 -6.03
N GLN A 320 -12.48 8.00 -5.06
CA GLN A 320 -11.43 8.05 -4.02
C GLN A 320 -11.48 6.80 -3.14
N LYS A 321 -12.68 6.50 -2.75
CA LYS A 321 -12.79 5.29 -1.92
C LYS A 321 -12.35 4.04 -2.70
N GLU A 322 -12.78 3.99 -4.00
CA GLU A 322 -12.33 2.84 -4.82
C GLU A 322 -10.80 2.75 -4.87
N MET A 323 -10.17 3.90 -4.98
CA MET A 323 -8.69 3.87 -5.04
C MET A 323 -8.10 3.50 -3.68
N GLU A 324 -8.76 3.89 -2.58
CA GLU A 324 -8.28 3.53 -1.24
C GLU A 324 -8.33 2.00 -1.03
N ILE A 325 -9.43 1.44 -1.48
CA ILE A 325 -9.57 -0.02 -1.32
C ILE A 325 -8.52 -0.73 -2.19
N SER A 326 -8.36 -0.21 -3.41
CA SER A 326 -7.39 -0.86 -4.33
C SER A 326 -5.96 -0.70 -3.82
N LYS A 327 -5.70 0.41 -3.08
CA LYS A 327 -4.35 0.61 -2.50
C LYS A 327 -4.13 -0.35 -1.32
N LEU A 328 -5.12 -0.49 -0.54
CA LEU A 328 -5.00 -1.37 0.63
C LEU A 328 -4.81 -2.83 0.20
N ALA A 329 -5.33 -3.11 -1.06
CA ALA A 329 -5.19 -4.51 -1.53
C ALA A 329 -3.71 -4.89 -1.71
N PHE A 330 -2.80 -3.88 -1.89
CA PHE A 330 -1.37 -4.19 -2.13
C PHE A 330 -0.63 -4.39 -0.81
N THR A 331 -1.35 -4.14 0.35
CA THR A 331 -0.71 -4.42 1.67
C THR A 331 -0.78 -5.91 2.00
N ARG A 332 -1.63 -6.58 1.22
CA ARG A 332 -1.72 -8.04 1.45
C ARG A 332 -0.83 -8.80 0.46
N GLN A 333 -0.20 -10.04 0.93
CA GLN A 333 0.69 -10.84 0.05
C GLN A 333 0.07 -12.22 -0.20
N PHE A 334 0.44 -12.72 -1.47
CA PHE A 334 0.02 -14.07 -1.90
C PHE A 334 -1.46 -14.05 -2.27
N THR A 335 -1.86 -12.96 -3.05
CA THR A 335 -3.29 -12.89 -3.45
C THR A 335 -3.37 -12.40 -4.90
N PRO A 336 -4.18 -13.06 -5.73
CA PRO A 336 -4.38 -12.60 -7.11
C PRO A 336 -5.25 -11.34 -7.17
N ALA A 337 -5.75 -10.88 -5.98
CA ALA A 337 -6.60 -9.67 -5.94
C ALA A 337 -5.78 -8.42 -6.29
N ILE A 338 -4.48 -8.57 -6.24
CA ILE A 338 -3.62 -7.40 -6.54
C ILE A 338 -3.68 -7.07 -8.03
N ILE A 339 -4.04 -8.07 -8.83
CA ILE A 339 -4.18 -7.81 -10.28
C ILE A 339 -5.39 -6.89 -10.52
N TYR A 340 -6.50 -7.23 -9.82
CA TYR A 340 -7.69 -6.36 -9.93
C TYR A 340 -7.37 -4.94 -9.45
N ALA A 341 -6.70 -4.81 -8.33
CA ALA A 341 -6.36 -3.48 -7.78
C ALA A 341 -5.44 -2.70 -8.73
N TRP A 342 -4.53 -3.42 -9.30
CA TRP A 342 -3.60 -2.74 -10.23
C TRP A 342 -4.35 -2.22 -11.46
N VAL A 343 -5.21 -3.03 -12.04
CA VAL A 343 -5.94 -2.59 -13.25
C VAL A 343 -6.78 -1.35 -12.91
N LYS A 344 -7.42 -1.35 -11.67
CA LYS A 344 -8.27 -0.18 -11.33
C LYS A 344 -7.42 1.06 -11.07
N LEU A 345 -6.28 0.85 -10.46
CA LEU A 345 -5.38 2.00 -10.24
C LEU A 345 -4.84 2.56 -11.56
N ARG A 346 -4.53 1.71 -12.40
CA ARG A 346 -4.00 2.19 -13.69
C ARG A 346 -5.11 2.87 -14.50
N GLU A 347 -6.30 2.40 -14.42
CA GLU A 347 -7.40 3.09 -15.15
C GLU A 347 -7.61 4.50 -14.58
N GLN A 348 -7.48 4.55 -13.27
CA GLN A 348 -7.64 5.90 -12.69
C GLN A 348 -6.48 6.81 -13.12
N GLU A 349 -5.31 6.26 -13.23
CA GLU A 349 -4.18 7.08 -13.72
C GLU A 349 -4.43 7.59 -15.13
N ILE A 350 -4.91 6.71 -15.97
CA ILE A 350 -5.20 7.12 -17.36
C ILE A 350 -6.27 8.22 -17.35
N ARG A 351 -7.22 8.10 -16.42
CA ARG A 351 -8.25 9.16 -16.34
C ARG A 351 -7.64 10.48 -15.86
N ASN A 352 -6.72 10.34 -14.94
CA ASN A 352 -6.06 11.56 -14.45
C ASN A 352 -5.25 12.25 -15.56
N ILE A 353 -4.54 11.44 -16.28
CA ILE A 353 -3.70 12.01 -17.35
C ILE A 353 -4.59 12.67 -18.41
N THR A 354 -5.67 12.01 -18.76
CA THR A 354 -6.57 12.58 -19.78
C THR A 354 -7.21 13.87 -19.27
N TRP A 355 -7.59 13.86 -17.97
CA TRP A 355 -8.21 15.08 -17.42
C TRP A 355 -7.23 16.26 -17.47
N ILE A 356 -5.99 15.99 -17.07
CA ILE A 356 -4.98 17.07 -17.08
C ILE A 356 -4.69 17.52 -18.51
N ALA A 357 -4.61 16.56 -19.36
CA ALA A 357 -4.34 16.92 -20.78
C ALA A 357 -5.49 17.76 -21.35
N GLU A 358 -6.74 17.49 -20.99
CA GLU A 358 -7.90 18.25 -21.51
C GLU A 358 -7.90 19.68 -20.94
N CYS A 359 -7.55 19.71 -19.66
CA CYS A 359 -7.51 21.04 -19.03
C CYS A 359 -6.43 21.92 -19.67
N ILE A 360 -5.36 21.30 -20.05
CA ILE A 360 -4.26 22.07 -20.66
C ILE A 360 -4.64 22.45 -22.10
N ALA A 361 -5.26 21.50 -22.81
CA ALA A 361 -5.62 21.76 -24.22
C ALA A 361 -6.69 22.84 -24.32
N GLN A 362 -7.59 22.95 -23.28
CA GLN A 362 -8.72 23.90 -23.34
C GLN A 362 -8.35 25.17 -22.56
N ASN A 363 -7.15 25.27 -22.06
CA ASN A 363 -6.62 26.41 -21.30
C ASN A 363 -7.52 26.77 -20.11
N GLN A 364 -8.15 25.71 -19.52
CA GLN A 364 -8.96 25.88 -18.30
C GLN A 364 -8.27 25.19 -17.12
N LYS A 365 -7.35 25.98 -16.43
CA LYS A 365 -6.50 25.34 -15.40
C LYS A 365 -7.10 25.55 -14.01
N GLU A 366 -8.24 26.11 -14.00
CA GLU A 366 -8.84 26.42 -12.69
C GLU A 366 -9.14 25.12 -11.91
N ARG A 367 -9.38 23.93 -12.67
CA ARG A 367 -9.73 22.68 -11.96
C ARG A 367 -8.73 21.58 -12.28
N ILE A 368 -7.58 21.97 -12.70
CA ILE A 368 -6.58 20.98 -13.18
C ILE A 368 -6.09 20.15 -11.99
N GLY A 369 -6.29 20.68 -10.73
CA GLY A 369 -5.83 19.99 -9.50
C GLY A 369 -6.87 18.98 -9.02
N ASN A 370 -8.04 18.85 -9.73
CA ASN A 370 -9.08 17.90 -9.30
C ASN A 370 -8.78 16.47 -9.76
N TYR A 371 -7.57 16.01 -9.79
CA TYR A 371 -7.28 14.61 -10.14
C TYR A 371 -7.10 13.80 -8.85
N ILE A 372 -7.33 12.52 -8.98
CA ILE A 372 -7.21 11.62 -7.81
C ILE A 372 -5.85 10.90 -7.88
N SER A 373 -5.12 11.16 -6.84
CA SER A 373 -3.78 10.54 -6.89
C SER A 373 -3.88 9.03 -6.58
N VAL A 374 -3.17 8.25 -7.46
CA VAL A 374 -3.33 6.78 -7.49
C VAL A 374 -2.15 6.15 -6.74
N THR A 375 -1.06 7.01 -6.29
CA THR A 375 0.08 6.42 -5.54
C THR A 375 0.04 6.94 -4.09
N SER A 376 0.08 6.08 -3.14
CA SER A 376 0.30 6.54 -1.74
C SER A 376 1.62 7.32 -1.63
N THR A 377 1.64 8.59 -1.74
CA THR A 377 2.80 9.32 -1.19
C THR A 377 3.73 8.38 -0.41
N ASN A 378 4.79 7.77 -1.03
CA ASN A 378 5.93 7.65 -0.08
C ASN A 378 5.67 8.44 1.21
N PHE A 379 4.91 8.08 2.22
CA PHE A 379 4.97 8.94 3.42
C PHE A 379 6.23 9.81 3.42
N ILE A 380 6.57 10.64 2.41
CA ILE A 380 7.33 11.85 2.77
C ILE A 380 6.34 12.93 3.21
N VAL A 381 5.88 12.94 4.45
CA VAL A 381 5.24 14.11 5.08
C VAL A 381 6.13 15.34 4.89
N ASN A 382 6.07 16.12 3.87
CA ASN A 382 6.32 17.59 3.89
C ASN A 382 5.40 18.29 4.88
N PHE A 383 5.96 18.52 6.09
CA PHE A 383 5.34 19.44 7.06
C PHE A 383 5.21 20.85 6.45
N PRO A 384 3.98 21.53 6.59
CA PRO A 384 3.77 22.98 6.44
C PRO A 384 4.52 23.79 7.51
N HIS A 385 5.61 24.44 7.23
CA HIS A 385 6.25 25.64 7.80
C HIS A 385 5.22 26.67 8.25
N ASP A 386 4.32 26.27 9.23
CA ASP A 386 3.83 27.47 9.94
C ASP A 386 2.94 27.02 11.11
N ALA A 387 3.47 26.62 12.28
CA ALA A 387 2.58 26.85 13.45
C ALA A 387 3.42 27.30 14.65
N ARG A 388 3.69 28.56 14.79
CA ARG A 388 3.95 29.49 15.90
C ARG A 388 3.86 28.80 17.26
N PRO A 389 4.95 28.94 18.14
CA PRO A 389 5.18 28.50 19.53
C PRO A 389 4.26 29.23 20.51
N ASP A 390 2.94 29.41 20.16
CA ASP A 390 2.24 29.98 21.34
C ASP A 390 0.78 29.53 21.32
N SER A 391 0.44 28.24 21.19
CA SER A 391 -0.93 27.76 21.46
C SER A 391 -0.96 26.97 22.77
N PRO A 392 -1.78 27.30 23.74
CA PRO A 392 -2.05 26.81 25.10
C PRO A 392 -2.56 25.35 25.09
N TRP A 393 -2.42 24.61 23.88
CA TRP A 393 -2.71 23.16 23.88
C TRP A 393 -1.40 22.37 23.69
N TYR A 394 -0.21 23.04 23.65
CA TYR A 394 1.13 22.48 23.47
C TYR A 394 1.85 22.41 24.82
N VAL A 395 1.22 22.68 25.98
CA VAL A 395 1.93 22.66 27.27
C VAL A 395 1.19 21.70 28.22
N LEU A 396 0.56 20.52 27.69
CA LEU A 396 0.20 19.52 28.74
C LEU A 396 0.25 18.12 28.13
N THR A 397 1.27 17.73 27.33
CA THR A 397 1.59 16.29 27.19
C THR A 397 3.01 16.14 26.65
N LEU A 398 4.04 16.59 27.31
CA LEU A 398 5.40 16.09 26.98
C LEU A 398 5.64 14.73 27.66
N HIS A 399 5.29 13.47 27.06
CA HIS A 399 5.82 12.12 27.38
C HIS A 399 7.22 12.19 28.00
N THR A 400 7.54 12.19 29.45
CA THR A 400 8.78 12.03 30.25
C THR A 400 9.86 11.28 29.47
N LEU A 401 9.53 10.47 28.44
CA LEU A 401 10.47 9.68 27.61
C LEU A 401 11.28 10.58 26.69
N GLU A 402 10.81 11.77 26.30
CA GLU A 402 11.49 12.70 25.37
C GLU A 402 12.56 13.51 26.10
N LYS A 403 12.57 13.32 27.49
CA LYS A 403 13.62 13.99 28.30
C LYS A 403 14.92 13.16 28.30
N ASN A 404 14.87 11.89 27.81
CA ASN A 404 16.06 11.01 27.74
C ASN A 404 16.75 11.14 26.37
N ASP A 405 18.14 10.75 26.39
CA ASP A 405 18.97 10.96 25.18
C ASP A 405 18.48 10.07 24.03
N CYS A 406 18.11 10.72 22.90
CA CYS A 406 17.74 9.96 21.68
C CYS A 406 19.01 9.37 21.04
N VAL A 407 19.02 7.97 20.98
CA VAL A 407 20.28 7.28 20.62
C VAL A 407 20.11 6.55 19.29
N GLY A 408 18.85 6.70 18.73
CA GLY A 408 18.65 6.02 17.43
C GLY A 408 17.31 6.46 16.82
N ALA A 409 17.42 6.71 15.43
CA ALA A 409 16.18 7.16 14.75
C ALA A 409 15.91 6.28 13.53
N GLY A 410 14.70 5.58 13.56
CA GLY A 410 14.23 4.73 12.43
C GLY A 410 13.01 5.36 11.75
N SER A 411 12.50 4.83 10.63
CA SER A 411 11.37 5.32 9.81
C SER A 411 10.06 5.30 10.60
N VAL A 412 10.09 4.55 11.85
CA VAL A 412 8.76 4.38 12.48
C VAL A 412 8.93 4.52 14.00
N SER A 413 10.26 4.74 14.51
CA SER A 413 10.38 4.89 15.98
C SER A 413 11.74 5.50 16.31
N LEU A 414 11.70 6.34 17.38
CA LEU A 414 12.96 6.86 17.96
C LEU A 414 13.35 6.05 19.19
N VAL A 415 14.69 5.77 19.29
CA VAL A 415 15.14 4.92 20.40
C VAL A 415 15.79 5.83 21.45
N TYR A 416 15.25 5.60 22.71
CA TYR A 416 15.78 6.45 23.79
C TYR A 416 16.56 5.61 24.81
N ASN A 417 17.68 6.16 25.14
CA ASN A 417 18.45 5.53 26.22
C ASN A 417 17.89 5.96 27.59
N VAL A 418 17.46 4.96 28.31
CA VAL A 418 16.75 5.35 29.56
C VAL A 418 17.56 4.90 30.77
N SER A 419 18.53 3.92 30.57
CA SER A 419 19.50 3.52 31.60
C SER A 419 20.77 2.98 30.93
N PRO A 420 21.87 2.85 31.73
CA PRO A 420 23.16 2.41 31.15
C PRO A 420 23.03 1.04 30.48
N THR A 421 21.90 0.34 30.78
CA THR A 421 21.85 -1.02 30.19
C THR A 421 20.55 -1.18 29.39
N ILE A 422 19.61 -0.04 29.37
CA ILE A 422 18.29 -0.29 28.75
C ILE A 422 17.99 0.87 27.78
N ALA A 423 17.47 0.45 26.62
CA ALA A 423 16.98 1.44 25.65
C ALA A 423 15.51 1.15 25.34
N VAL A 424 14.75 2.36 25.13
CA VAL A 424 13.32 2.12 24.88
C VAL A 424 12.97 2.62 23.47
N LYS A 425 12.28 1.67 22.92
CA LYS A 425 11.85 2.02 21.54
C LYS A 425 10.32 2.14 21.51
N PRO A 426 9.82 3.47 21.33
CA PRO A 426 8.36 3.69 21.32
C PRO A 426 7.81 3.77 19.90
N VAL A 427 6.49 3.40 19.78
CA VAL A 427 5.82 3.53 18.47
C VAL A 427 5.41 4.99 18.28
N ARG A 428 5.85 5.73 17.20
CA ARG A 428 5.51 7.14 16.92
C ARG A 428 4.06 7.27 16.45
N GLY A 429 2.97 8.02 17.37
CA GLY A 429 1.75 8.83 17.14
C GLY A 429 0.69 8.06 16.37
N GLN A 430 -0.65 7.93 16.97
CA GLN A 430 -2.06 7.51 16.84
C GLN A 430 -2.38 7.03 15.42
N HIS A 431 -2.00 5.75 15.26
CA HIS A 431 -2.41 5.08 14.00
C HIS A 431 -3.55 4.10 14.28
N SER A 432 -4.75 4.30 13.74
CA SER A 432 -6.00 3.52 13.66
C SER A 432 -5.73 2.01 13.75
N GLU A 433 -6.02 1.35 14.87
CA GLU A 433 -6.20 0.00 15.44
C GLU A 433 -6.40 -1.05 14.35
N THR A 434 -6.15 -0.78 12.91
CA THR A 434 -6.53 -1.86 11.98
C THR A 434 -5.39 -2.13 11.01
N GLU A 435 -4.10 -1.73 11.18
CA GLU A 435 -2.90 -1.95 10.34
C GLU A 435 -1.89 -2.82 11.11
N GLU A 436 -1.68 -4.11 11.04
CA GLU A 436 -0.55 -4.76 11.75
C GLU A 436 0.78 -4.09 11.39
N LEU A 437 1.18 -3.14 12.08
CA LEU A 437 2.36 -2.26 12.11
C LEU A 437 3.66 -3.08 12.08
N PRO A 438 4.75 -2.93 11.19
CA PRO A 438 6.12 -3.44 11.29
C PRO A 438 6.60 -3.53 12.76
N PHE A 439 6.06 -2.68 13.66
CA PHE A 439 6.42 -2.68 15.09
C PHE A 439 5.75 -3.85 15.83
N ARG A 440 4.50 -4.28 15.37
CA ARG A 440 3.82 -5.45 15.97
C ARG A 440 4.50 -6.76 15.55
N ARG A 441 5.05 -6.83 14.36
CA ARG A 441 5.86 -7.99 13.93
C ARG A 441 7.13 -8.10 14.78
N GLU A 442 7.69 -6.89 15.08
CA GLU A 442 8.90 -6.88 15.93
C GLU A 442 8.57 -7.31 17.36
N ILE A 443 7.42 -6.93 17.80
CA ILE A 443 6.99 -7.35 19.15
C ILE A 443 6.73 -8.86 19.16
N LYS A 444 6.09 -9.33 18.13
CA LYS A 444 5.85 -10.79 18.03
C LYS A 444 7.16 -11.57 17.95
N PHE A 445 8.15 -11.00 17.26
CA PHE A 445 9.47 -11.65 17.16
C PHE A 445 10.10 -11.80 18.56
N TYR A 446 10.06 -10.70 19.35
CA TYR A 446 10.76 -10.75 20.67
C TYR A 446 9.92 -11.55 21.67
N GLU A 447 8.56 -11.59 21.44
CA GLU A 447 7.74 -12.46 22.31
C GLU A 447 8.06 -13.94 22.08
N LEU A 448 8.21 -14.28 20.84
CA LEU A 448 8.56 -15.66 20.51
C LEU A 448 9.98 -15.99 20.96
N LEU A 449 10.86 -14.99 20.79
CA LEU A 449 12.26 -15.18 21.24
C LEU A 449 12.31 -15.38 22.76
N ASN A 450 11.49 -14.58 23.50
CA ASN A 450 11.50 -14.69 24.97
C ASN A 450 10.86 -16.01 25.41
N GLU A 451 9.86 -16.55 24.68
CA GLU A 451 9.22 -17.85 25.01
C GLU A 451 10.20 -19.02 24.79
N LEU A 452 11.06 -18.87 23.81
CA LEU A 452 11.95 -19.99 23.42
C LEU A 452 13.28 -19.89 24.16
N LYS A 453 13.63 -18.69 24.73
CA LYS A 453 14.86 -18.43 25.51
C LYS A 453 14.91 -19.30 26.75
N ARG A 454 13.83 -19.97 27.19
CA ARG A 454 13.80 -20.87 28.36
C ARG A 454 14.40 -22.24 28.02
N LYS A 455 14.91 -22.48 26.64
CA LYS A 455 15.37 -23.82 26.19
C LYS A 455 16.72 -23.69 25.49
N GLU A 456 17.24 -22.41 24.90
CA GLU A 456 18.53 -22.19 24.21
C GLU A 456 18.59 -20.74 23.71
N ALA A 457 19.33 -19.82 24.49
CA ALA A 457 19.38 -18.38 24.11
C ALA A 457 20.59 -18.12 23.21
N CYS A 458 20.28 -17.26 22.09
CA CYS A 458 21.40 -16.83 21.22
C CYS A 458 21.93 -15.47 21.73
N PRO A 459 23.26 -15.37 22.13
CA PRO A 459 23.87 -14.16 22.71
C PRO A 459 24.12 -13.09 21.64
N ASP A 460 23.85 -13.44 20.40
CA ASP A 460 24.24 -12.50 19.32
C ASP A 460 23.01 -11.72 18.84
N ILE A 461 21.84 -11.82 19.56
CA ILE A 461 20.64 -11.04 19.23
C ILE A 461 20.35 -10.11 20.43
N VAL A 462 19.95 -8.88 20.12
CA VAL A 462 19.69 -7.92 21.20
C VAL A 462 18.56 -8.45 22.10
N ASP A 463 18.84 -8.22 23.44
CA ASP A 463 17.86 -8.76 24.41
C ASP A 463 16.67 -7.81 24.57
N CYS A 464 15.49 -8.44 24.62
CA CYS A 464 14.28 -7.66 24.94
C CYS A 464 13.80 -8.03 26.34
N PHE A 465 13.89 -6.95 27.21
CA PHE A 465 13.58 -7.22 28.63
C PHE A 465 12.08 -7.09 28.90
N LEU A 466 11.40 -6.24 28.13
CA LEU A 466 9.95 -6.03 28.32
C LEU A 466 9.33 -5.55 27.01
N ALA A 467 8.28 -6.36 26.57
CA ALA A 467 7.59 -5.94 25.32
C ALA A 467 6.15 -5.49 25.66
N LEU A 468 5.82 -4.22 25.39
CA LEU A 468 4.45 -3.69 25.55
C LEU A 468 3.85 -3.34 24.19
N PRO A 469 2.52 -3.18 24.05
CA PRO A 469 1.80 -2.99 22.78
C PRO A 469 2.36 -1.78 22.00
N ASN A 470 2.97 -0.83 22.75
CA ASN A 470 3.46 0.33 21.97
C ASN A 470 4.90 0.69 22.38
N HIS A 471 5.55 -0.25 23.20
CA HIS A 471 6.93 0.07 23.64
C HIS A 471 7.75 -1.22 23.75
N LEU A 472 9.05 -1.13 23.30
CA LEU A 472 9.98 -2.27 23.49
C LEU A 472 11.16 -1.82 24.35
N PHE A 473 11.41 -2.64 25.38
CA PHE A 473 12.60 -2.37 26.21
C PHE A 473 13.74 -3.32 25.83
N LEU A 474 14.81 -2.70 25.28
CA LEU A 474 15.89 -3.53 24.71
C LEU A 474 17.19 -3.27 25.45
N SER A 475 18.13 -4.32 25.34
CA SER A 475 19.47 -4.07 25.91
C SER A 475 20.21 -2.98 25.14
N TYR A 476 20.84 -2.12 25.92
CA TYR A 476 21.50 -0.97 25.30
C TYR A 476 22.92 -1.36 24.88
N CYS A 477 23.21 -1.08 23.57
CA CYS A 477 24.58 -1.33 23.06
C CYS A 477 25.36 0.00 23.02
N ASP A 478 26.48 0.15 23.76
CA ASP A 478 27.18 1.41 24.10
C ASP A 478 27.95 1.95 22.90
N LEU A 479 28.30 1.01 21.98
CA LEU A 479 29.21 1.52 20.91
C LEU A 479 28.42 1.77 19.63
N ASN A 480 27.10 1.92 19.70
CA ASN A 480 26.19 2.27 18.58
C ASN A 480 26.39 1.35 17.37
N ASN A 481 25.75 1.70 16.24
CA ASN A 481 25.80 0.81 15.07
C ASN A 481 27.19 0.84 14.43
N ILE A 482 27.53 -0.29 13.84
CA ILE A 482 28.89 -0.54 13.31
C ILE A 482 29.21 0.46 12.20
N SER A 483 28.16 1.13 11.61
CA SER A 483 28.39 2.11 10.52
C SER A 483 29.18 3.33 11.03
N TYR A 484 28.92 3.74 12.28
CA TYR A 484 29.65 4.90 12.82
C TYR A 484 31.14 4.59 12.94
N ARG A 485 31.41 3.38 13.23
CA ARG A 485 32.83 2.99 13.33
C ARG A 485 33.51 3.02 11.95
N PHE A 486 32.83 2.64 10.94
CA PHE A 486 33.47 2.62 9.59
C PHE A 486 33.59 4.03 9.03
N ILE A 487 32.60 4.88 9.44
CA ILE A 487 32.63 6.25 8.88
C ILE A 487 33.87 6.97 9.39
N GLU A 488 34.36 6.61 10.57
CA GLU A 488 35.58 7.26 11.11
C GLU A 488 36.82 6.84 10.32
N ARG A 489 36.67 5.82 9.53
CA ARG A 489 37.87 5.34 8.79
C ARG A 489 37.70 5.58 7.29
N GLN A 490 36.67 6.44 6.97
CA GLN A 490 36.41 6.74 5.55
C GLN A 490 36.59 8.24 5.31
N THR A 491 36.98 8.50 4.04
CA THR A 491 36.84 9.89 3.57
C THR A 491 35.57 10.04 2.71
N ARG A 492 34.74 11.10 3.18
CA ARG A 492 33.44 11.23 2.46
C ARG A 492 33.23 12.67 2.04
N GLU A 493 32.30 12.89 1.10
CA GLU A 493 31.94 14.25 0.65
C GLU A 493 31.25 15.02 1.80
N ARG A 494 31.62 16.31 1.86
CA ARG A 494 31.02 17.13 2.94
C ARG A 494 29.74 17.81 2.44
N LEU A 495 28.57 17.40 2.97
CA LEU A 495 27.30 18.02 2.58
C LEU A 495 27.02 19.24 3.46
N PRO A 496 26.28 20.32 2.99
CA PRO A 496 26.01 21.64 3.59
C PRO A 496 25.44 21.52 5.01
N ASP A 497 25.15 20.30 5.62
CA ASP A 497 24.59 20.14 6.97
C ASP A 497 25.54 19.30 7.84
N GLU A 498 26.89 19.11 7.41
CA GLU A 498 27.94 18.36 8.15
C GLU A 498 27.58 16.87 8.27
N TRP A 499 26.53 16.35 7.49
CA TRP A 499 26.25 14.91 7.40
C TRP A 499 27.14 14.26 6.33
N PRO A 500 27.62 12.98 6.70
CA PRO A 500 28.56 12.33 5.78
C PRO A 500 27.90 11.98 4.44
N GLY A 501 28.35 12.64 3.33
CA GLY A 501 27.85 12.46 1.93
C GLY A 501 28.49 11.26 1.26
N ARG A 502 28.59 11.16 0.05
CA ARG A 502 29.08 10.02 -0.74
C ARG A 502 30.50 9.61 -0.33
N LEU A 503 30.63 8.18 -0.32
CA LEU A 503 31.96 7.66 0.05
C LEU A 503 32.99 7.96 -1.05
N ILE A 504 34.15 8.54 -0.59
CA ILE A 504 35.24 8.85 -1.57
C ILE A 504 36.32 7.77 -1.49
N SER A 505 36.70 7.46 -0.27
CA SER A 505 37.69 6.36 -0.16
C SER A 505 37.71 5.84 1.29
N VAL A 506 38.17 4.59 1.38
CA VAL A 506 38.33 4.00 2.72
C VAL A 506 39.80 4.17 3.16
N ASN A 507 40.01 4.88 4.33
CA ASN A 507 41.37 5.23 4.79
C ASN A 507 42.06 4.06 5.49
N SER A 508 41.31 3.29 6.18
CA SER A 508 41.90 2.11 6.86
C SER A 508 40.81 1.08 7.13
N TYR A 509 41.30 -0.27 7.15
CA TYR A 509 40.31 -1.37 7.34
C TYR A 509 40.45 -1.94 8.76
N GLU A 510 39.32 -2.61 9.14
CA GLU A 510 39.31 -3.20 10.50
C GLU A 510 40.15 -4.48 10.57
N ASP A 511 40.54 -4.77 11.80
CA ASP A 511 41.36 -5.98 12.03
C ASP A 511 40.61 -7.25 11.62
N ALA A 512 41.31 -8.12 10.91
CA ALA A 512 40.68 -9.32 10.30
C ALA A 512 40.14 -10.27 11.38
N ALA A 513 40.85 -10.29 12.53
CA ALA A 513 40.37 -11.15 13.63
C ALA A 513 39.05 -10.66 14.21
N LEU A 514 38.92 -9.37 14.28
CA LEU A 514 37.67 -8.78 14.78
C LEU A 514 36.54 -8.95 13.74
N ILE A 515 36.83 -8.82 12.46
CA ILE A 515 35.82 -9.04 11.40
C ILE A 515 35.38 -10.51 11.38
N ALA A 516 36.35 -11.35 11.59
CA ALA A 516 35.99 -12.79 11.63
C ALA A 516 35.02 -13.07 12.79
N ARG A 517 35.31 -12.37 13.87
CA ARG A 517 34.39 -12.57 15.02
C ARG A 517 33.00 -12.02 14.70
N TRP A 518 32.90 -10.89 14.12
CA TRP A 518 31.58 -10.32 13.74
C TRP A 518 30.86 -11.21 12.73
N LEU A 519 31.62 -11.77 11.77
CA LEU A 519 30.97 -12.66 10.77
C LEU A 519 30.40 -13.90 11.44
N GLN A 520 31.16 -14.40 12.47
CA GLN A 520 30.65 -15.60 13.17
C GLN A 520 29.41 -15.25 13.99
N GLN A 521 29.42 -14.09 14.58
CA GLN A 521 28.27 -13.70 15.43
C GLN A 521 27.04 -13.39 14.58
N ALA A 522 27.29 -12.80 13.44
CA ALA A 522 26.16 -12.51 12.54
C ALA A 522 25.54 -13.79 11.97
N THR A 523 26.34 -14.73 11.53
CA THR A 523 25.81 -15.98 10.92
C THR A 523 25.20 -16.88 12.00
N SER A 524 25.74 -16.72 13.27
CA SER A 524 25.12 -17.48 14.39
C SER A 524 23.72 -16.94 14.69
N ALA A 525 23.61 -15.67 14.69
CA ALA A 525 22.28 -15.07 14.92
C ALA A 525 21.29 -15.45 13.80
N LEU A 526 21.81 -15.47 12.60
CA LEU A 526 20.93 -15.78 11.44
C LEU A 526 20.52 -17.25 11.46
N GLU A 527 21.43 -18.12 11.83
CA GLU A 527 21.09 -19.55 11.98
C GLU A 527 19.99 -19.76 13.01
N TYR A 528 20.12 -19.00 14.09
CA TYR A 528 19.12 -19.14 15.18
C TYR A 528 17.75 -18.62 14.72
N ILE A 529 17.73 -17.58 14.05
CA ILE A 529 16.47 -17.00 13.57
C ILE A 529 15.80 -17.96 12.56
N GLU A 530 16.63 -18.55 11.66
CA GLU A 530 16.09 -19.55 10.70
C GLU A 530 15.52 -20.77 11.43
N LYS A 531 16.18 -21.15 12.47
CA LYS A 531 15.71 -22.31 13.24
C LYS A 531 14.33 -22.03 13.89
N ILE A 532 14.02 -20.86 14.22
CA ILE A 532 12.75 -20.57 14.93
C ILE A 532 11.67 -20.20 13.91
N GLY A 533 12.02 -20.40 12.52
CA GLY A 533 10.98 -20.39 11.47
C GLY A 533 10.58 -18.95 11.12
N PHE A 534 11.42 -18.00 11.52
CA PHE A 534 11.13 -16.59 11.15
C PHE A 534 11.92 -16.21 9.90
N SER A 535 11.15 -15.92 8.71
CA SER A 535 11.81 -15.44 7.48
C SER A 535 11.62 -13.92 7.33
N HIS A 536 12.76 -13.11 7.26
CA HIS A 536 12.46 -11.66 7.38
C HIS A 536 13.41 -10.85 6.49
N ASN A 537 12.82 -9.67 5.69
CA ASN A 537 13.12 -8.94 4.45
C ASN A 537 13.45 -7.48 4.77
N ASP A 538 14.24 -7.10 5.92
CA ASP A 538 14.75 -5.71 5.96
C ASP A 538 16.11 -5.68 6.69
N VAL A 539 17.29 -5.59 5.87
CA VAL A 539 18.66 -5.56 6.43
C VAL A 539 19.30 -4.23 6.04
N HIS A 540 19.62 -3.43 7.23
CA HIS A 540 20.44 -2.21 7.04
C HIS A 540 21.61 -2.24 8.04
N PRO A 541 22.89 -1.90 7.59
CA PRO A 541 24.05 -1.82 8.48
C PRO A 541 23.70 -1.10 9.80
N ARG A 542 22.56 -0.41 9.82
CA ARG A 542 22.14 0.35 10.99
C ARG A 542 21.50 -0.60 12.02
N ASN A 543 21.49 -1.91 11.64
CA ASN A 543 20.79 -2.84 12.53
C ASN A 543 21.80 -3.80 13.17
N CYS A 544 23.15 -3.53 13.00
CA CYS A 544 24.24 -4.26 13.69
C CYS A 544 24.83 -3.36 14.79
N LEU A 545 24.49 -3.78 16.03
CA LEU A 545 24.97 -2.94 17.15
C LEU A 545 26.15 -3.60 17.86
N LEU A 546 26.97 -2.70 18.41
CA LEU A 546 28.14 -3.25 19.13
C LEU A 546 28.01 -2.95 20.62
N ASP A 547 28.28 -4.07 21.38
CA ASP A 547 28.28 -3.80 22.83
C ASP A 547 29.65 -3.31 23.29
N LYS A 548 29.85 -3.06 24.60
CA LYS A 548 31.07 -2.43 25.14
C LYS A 548 32.31 -3.29 24.86
N ASP A 549 32.05 -4.58 24.57
CA ASP A 549 33.22 -5.46 24.31
C ASP A 549 33.37 -5.72 22.81
N HIS A 550 32.65 -4.98 21.97
CA HIS A 550 32.74 -5.04 20.50
C HIS A 550 32.11 -6.31 19.94
N ASN A 551 31.21 -6.87 20.85
CA ASN A 551 30.41 -7.98 20.28
C ASN A 551 29.23 -7.46 19.43
N LEU A 552 29.04 -8.21 18.33
CA LEU A 552 27.99 -7.76 17.38
C LEU A 552 26.64 -8.34 17.81
N LYS A 553 25.69 -7.35 17.90
CA LYS A 553 24.31 -7.80 18.19
C LYS A 553 23.36 -7.38 17.07
N LEU A 554 22.51 -8.38 16.62
CA LEU A 554 21.66 -8.09 15.44
C LEU A 554 20.27 -7.66 15.92
N THR A 555 19.71 -6.62 15.29
CA THR A 555 18.41 -6.10 15.74
C THR A 555 17.37 -6.27 14.64
N GLU A 556 17.82 -6.64 13.16
CA GLU A 556 16.81 -6.92 12.12
C GLU A 556 17.52 -7.08 10.77
N GLU A 557 16.73 -7.80 9.55
CA GLU A 557 17.41 -8.58 8.49
C GLU A 557 17.54 -7.74 7.20
N PHE A 558 18.92 -8.07 6.13
CA PHE A 558 19.17 -8.03 4.70
C PHE A 558 19.69 -9.39 4.25
N ALA A 559 19.96 -9.47 2.83
CA ALA A 559 20.69 -10.50 2.06
C ALA A 559 22.10 -10.72 2.62
N VAL A 560 22.38 -11.81 3.24
CA VAL A 560 23.54 -12.26 4.04
C VAL A 560 24.85 -11.93 3.30
N GLY A 561 24.79 -11.96 1.94
CA GLY A 561 26.01 -11.68 1.14
C GLY A 561 26.40 -10.19 1.20
N THR A 562 25.55 -9.33 1.13
CA THR A 562 25.80 -7.87 1.16
C THR A 562 26.12 -7.42 2.60
N HIS A 563 25.60 -8.17 3.51
CA HIS A 563 25.92 -7.92 4.93
C HIS A 563 27.36 -8.28 5.26
N LEU A 564 27.71 -9.40 4.78
CA LEU A 564 29.10 -9.82 5.01
C LEU A 564 30.07 -8.90 4.26
N TYR A 565 29.61 -8.44 3.09
CA TYR A 565 30.45 -7.48 2.32
C TYR A 565 30.67 -6.20 3.12
N PHE A 566 29.61 -5.70 3.69
CA PHE A 566 29.70 -4.43 4.44
C PHE A 566 30.69 -4.58 5.61
N MET A 567 30.75 -5.71 6.26
CA MET A 567 31.63 -5.90 7.43
C MET A 567 33.11 -6.00 7.00
N VAL A 568 33.25 -6.49 5.78
CA VAL A 568 34.64 -6.71 5.35
C VAL A 568 35.17 -5.45 4.65
N TYR A 569 34.24 -4.73 3.99
CA TYR A 569 34.76 -3.67 3.10
C TYR A 569 34.43 -2.30 3.68
N GLY A 570 33.52 -2.32 4.81
CA GLY A 570 33.31 -1.09 5.59
C GLY A 570 32.38 -0.10 4.87
N HIS A 571 31.81 -0.50 3.72
CA HIS A 571 30.82 0.32 3.01
C HIS A 571 29.88 -0.58 2.20
N GLU A 572 28.76 0.02 1.76
CA GLU A 572 27.80 -0.77 0.97
C GLU A 572 28.29 -0.97 -0.47
N PRO A 573 27.77 -2.10 -1.18
CA PRO A 573 28.21 -2.32 -2.55
C PRO A 573 27.85 -1.14 -3.47
N PHE A 574 28.82 -0.65 -4.20
CA PHE A 574 28.69 0.38 -5.26
C PHE A 574 28.48 1.76 -4.62
N GLU A 575 28.78 1.89 -3.33
CA GLU A 575 28.59 3.20 -2.66
C GLU A 575 29.56 4.25 -3.21
N GLU A 576 30.60 3.89 -3.84
CA GLU A 576 31.62 4.83 -4.38
C GLU A 576 31.10 5.53 -5.63
N ILE A 577 30.22 4.83 -6.34
CA ILE A 577 29.77 5.43 -7.63
C ILE A 577 28.35 5.97 -7.45
N ASP A 578 27.83 5.95 -6.14
CA ASP A 578 26.55 6.56 -5.69
C ASP A 578 25.40 6.18 -6.62
N LEU A 579 25.35 4.92 -7.03
CA LEU A 579 24.29 4.48 -7.97
C LEU A 579 22.93 4.50 -7.27
N LYS A 580 22.97 4.47 -6.02
CA LYS A 580 21.69 4.49 -5.28
C LYS A 580 20.98 5.83 -5.45
N ASN A 581 21.65 6.88 -5.49
CA ASN A 581 21.02 8.21 -5.61
C ASN A 581 21.01 8.70 -7.05
N LYS A 582 21.91 8.26 -7.91
CA LYS A 582 22.05 8.78 -9.28
C LYS A 582 21.37 7.86 -10.30
N ASP A 583 21.37 6.57 -9.99
CA ASP A 583 20.75 5.65 -10.97
C ASP A 583 20.34 4.35 -10.25
N PRO A 584 19.34 4.40 -9.47
CA PRO A 584 18.89 3.26 -8.66
C PRO A 584 18.45 2.08 -9.53
N LYS A 585 18.07 2.30 -10.79
CA LYS A 585 17.68 1.20 -11.72
C LYS A 585 18.91 0.40 -12.15
N GLU A 586 19.95 1.10 -12.30
CA GLU A 586 21.20 0.40 -12.65
C GLU A 586 21.73 -0.43 -11.47
N LEU A 587 21.58 0.11 -10.31
CA LEU A 587 21.95 -0.66 -9.11
C LEU A 587 21.09 -1.92 -8.97
N ASP A 588 19.77 -1.71 -9.32
CA ASP A 588 18.87 -2.89 -9.28
C ASP A 588 19.19 -3.88 -10.40
N ARG A 589 19.46 -3.44 -11.56
CA ARG A 589 19.85 -4.31 -12.69
C ARG A 589 21.09 -5.14 -12.34
N ARG A 590 22.10 -4.46 -11.74
CA ARG A 590 23.38 -5.17 -11.45
C ARG A 590 23.16 -6.27 -10.41
N PHE A 591 22.35 -5.93 -9.39
CA PHE A 591 22.08 -6.99 -8.39
C PHE A 591 21.22 -8.10 -8.98
N GLN A 592 20.29 -7.77 -9.97
CA GLN A 592 19.45 -8.80 -10.63
C GLN A 592 20.27 -9.65 -11.62
N ALA A 593 21.24 -8.97 -12.14
CA ALA A 593 22.07 -9.70 -13.14
C ALA A 593 23.25 -10.38 -12.44
N MET A 594 23.17 -10.35 -11.08
CA MET A 594 24.23 -10.94 -10.25
C MET A 594 25.61 -10.37 -10.60
N GLU A 595 25.59 -9.08 -10.98
CA GLU A 595 26.85 -8.35 -11.24
C GLU A 595 27.28 -7.61 -9.96
N PHE A 596 28.24 -8.29 -9.19
CA PHE A 596 28.63 -7.75 -7.87
C PHE A 596 30.02 -7.11 -7.98
N PRO A 597 30.30 -6.22 -6.96
CA PRO A 597 31.63 -5.58 -6.97
C PRO A 597 32.75 -6.62 -6.85
N GLU A 598 33.86 -6.18 -7.44
CA GLU A 598 35.02 -7.10 -7.39
C GLU A 598 35.51 -7.24 -5.94
N LEU A 599 35.72 -8.57 -5.58
CA LEU A 599 36.19 -8.82 -4.20
C LEU A 599 37.71 -9.04 -4.19
N ASN A 600 38.46 -8.25 -3.47
CA ASN A 600 39.94 -8.43 -3.47
C ASN A 600 40.52 -8.05 -2.12
N ARG A 601 39.83 -8.44 -1.08
CA ARG A 601 40.35 -7.96 0.23
C ARG A 601 40.91 -9.15 1.02
N HIS A 602 40.21 -10.08 1.21
CA HIS A 602 40.67 -11.25 1.98
C HIS A 602 40.07 -12.53 1.39
N GLU A 603 41.03 -13.45 1.02
CA GLU A 603 40.63 -14.64 0.23
C GLU A 603 39.55 -15.45 0.95
N VAL A 604 39.68 -15.48 2.27
CA VAL A 604 38.71 -16.31 3.02
C VAL A 604 37.37 -15.55 3.14
N PHE A 605 37.38 -14.28 3.48
CA PHE A 605 36.12 -13.51 3.62
C PHE A 605 35.46 -13.31 2.26
N ASP A 606 36.28 -13.11 1.23
CA ASP A 606 35.73 -12.90 -0.12
C ASP A 606 35.04 -14.17 -0.65
N GLY A 607 35.65 -15.29 -0.25
CA GLY A 607 34.99 -16.57 -0.64
C GLY A 607 33.62 -16.73 0.01
N LEU A 608 33.53 -16.29 1.28
CA LEU A 608 32.22 -16.41 1.98
C LEU A 608 31.19 -15.44 1.39
N ILE A 609 31.63 -14.27 1.00
CA ILE A 609 30.72 -13.26 0.42
C ILE A 609 30.22 -13.74 -0.95
N SER A 610 31.13 -14.18 -1.71
CA SER A 610 30.74 -14.62 -3.06
C SER A 610 29.80 -15.83 -2.99
N ALA A 611 30.14 -16.78 -2.14
CA ALA A 611 29.28 -17.97 -2.01
C ALA A 611 27.88 -17.58 -1.52
N SER A 612 27.87 -16.58 -0.68
CA SER A 612 26.55 -16.13 -0.17
C SER A 612 25.77 -15.38 -1.27
N TRP A 613 26.42 -14.59 -2.17
CA TRP A 613 25.74 -13.87 -3.28
C TRP A 613 25.18 -14.85 -4.31
N TYR A 614 25.72 -16.05 -4.36
CA TYR A 614 25.27 -16.96 -5.44
C TYR A 614 24.49 -18.12 -4.84
N ASN A 615 24.11 -17.84 -3.61
CA ASN A 615 23.22 -18.77 -2.90
C ASN A 615 23.78 -20.19 -2.85
N VAL A 616 25.02 -20.39 -2.59
CA VAL A 616 25.69 -21.71 -2.52
C VAL A 616 25.24 -22.42 -1.24
N TYR A 617 24.78 -21.67 -0.23
CA TYR A 617 24.37 -22.34 1.02
C TYR A 617 22.84 -22.49 1.05
N PRO A 618 22.37 -23.66 1.17
CA PRO A 618 20.93 -23.96 1.16
C PRO A 618 20.26 -23.59 2.50
N THR A 619 21.11 -23.60 3.63
CA THR A 619 20.54 -23.19 4.94
C THR A 619 21.55 -22.28 5.66
N MET A 620 20.94 -21.39 6.59
CA MET A 620 21.83 -20.51 7.39
C MET A 620 22.73 -21.31 8.32
N ALA A 621 22.36 -22.52 8.62
CA ALA A 621 23.20 -23.41 9.45
C ALA A 621 24.48 -23.81 8.71
N LEU A 622 24.35 -24.04 7.46
CA LEU A 622 25.54 -24.44 6.66
C LEU A 622 26.46 -23.24 6.45
N LEU A 623 25.83 -22.06 6.30
CA LEU A 623 26.67 -20.84 6.20
C LEU A 623 27.40 -20.59 7.52
N ALA A 624 26.68 -20.74 8.63
CA ALA A 624 27.33 -20.51 9.94
C ALA A 624 28.46 -21.52 10.17
N TYR A 625 28.19 -22.75 9.78
CA TYR A 625 29.24 -23.77 9.92
C TYR A 625 30.47 -23.43 9.06
N ASP A 626 30.22 -23.12 7.83
CA ASP A 626 31.33 -22.81 6.91
C ASP A 626 32.08 -21.55 7.36
N CYS A 627 31.32 -20.57 7.84
CA CYS A 627 31.97 -19.33 8.32
C CYS A 627 32.84 -19.64 9.54
N ARG A 628 32.41 -20.48 10.45
CA ARG A 628 33.19 -20.85 11.64
C ARG A 628 34.44 -21.63 11.26
N HIS A 629 34.26 -22.47 10.36
CA HIS A 629 35.39 -23.32 9.96
C HIS A 629 36.46 -22.48 9.22
N LYS A 630 36.08 -21.56 8.36
CA LYS A 630 37.05 -20.84 7.50
C LYS A 630 37.66 -19.66 8.25
N THR A 631 37.01 -19.28 9.45
CA THR A 631 37.55 -18.11 10.16
C THR A 631 38.13 -18.56 11.50
N LYS A 632 38.54 -19.83 11.66
CA LYS A 632 38.98 -20.43 12.96
C LYS A 632 40.33 -19.85 13.38
N ASP A 633 41.16 -19.31 12.51
CA ASP A 633 42.57 -18.97 12.83
C ASP A 633 42.73 -17.46 13.05
N PRO A 634 41.76 -16.60 12.61
CA PRO A 634 41.92 -15.15 12.83
C PRO A 634 40.94 -14.62 13.88
N VAL A 635 40.22 -15.54 14.73
CA VAL A 635 39.03 -15.01 15.43
C VAL A 635 39.46 -14.52 16.82
N SER A 636 39.16 -13.24 17.07
CA SER A 636 39.38 -12.70 18.43
C SER A 636 38.37 -13.28 19.42
N GLU A 637 38.86 -13.47 20.77
CA GLU A 637 38.00 -14.10 21.79
C GLU A 637 36.85 -13.15 22.18
N ALA A 638 35.55 -13.77 22.13
CA ALA A 638 34.39 -12.96 22.57
C ALA A 638 34.14 -13.12 24.06
N LYS A 639 34.00 -11.96 24.76
CA LYS A 639 33.59 -12.00 26.19
C LYS A 639 32.11 -11.67 26.33
N TYR A 640 31.36 -12.70 26.85
CA TYR A 640 29.92 -12.42 27.05
C TYR A 640 29.62 -12.26 28.54
N GLU A 641 29.01 -11.15 28.89
CA GLU A 641 28.61 -11.01 30.31
C GLU A 641 27.20 -11.61 30.52
N SER A 642 27.08 -12.38 31.64
CA SER A 642 25.77 -13.01 31.95
C SER A 642 24.77 -11.94 32.44
N VAL A 643 23.74 -11.73 31.53
CA VAL A 643 22.70 -10.74 31.89
C VAL A 643 21.62 -11.44 32.72
N ASP A 644 21.41 -10.87 34.00
CA ASP A 644 20.27 -11.38 34.80
C ASP A 644 18.94 -10.82 34.27
N PHE A 645 18.35 -11.62 33.49
CA PHE A 645 17.15 -11.17 32.74
C PHE A 645 16.03 -10.79 33.72
N ALA A 646 15.92 -11.50 34.80
CA ALA A 646 14.85 -11.23 35.79
C ALA A 646 15.08 -9.88 36.49
N LYS A 647 16.33 -9.69 36.74
CA LYS A 647 16.67 -8.40 37.39
C LYS A 647 16.41 -7.22 36.45
N GLU A 648 16.75 -7.35 35.15
CA GLU A 648 16.59 -6.24 34.19
C GLU A 648 15.12 -6.04 33.83
N ARG A 649 14.40 -7.11 33.86
CA ARG A 649 12.95 -6.99 33.60
C ARG A 649 12.28 -6.24 34.76
N LYS A 650 12.70 -6.56 36.01
CA LYS A 650 12.11 -5.86 37.17
C LYS A 650 12.47 -4.37 37.14
N LYS A 651 13.63 -4.10 36.70
CA LYS A 651 14.06 -2.69 36.55
C LYS A 651 13.19 -1.95 35.53
N CYS A 652 12.86 -2.62 34.34
CA CYS A 652 11.98 -1.99 33.34
C CYS A 652 10.59 -1.72 33.92
N GLU A 653 10.06 -2.67 34.72
CA GLU A 653 8.70 -2.53 35.30
C GLU A 653 8.67 -1.38 36.33
N ARG A 654 9.79 -1.30 37.11
CA ARG A 654 9.88 -0.20 38.09
C ARG A 654 9.89 1.16 37.41
N MET A 655 10.59 1.24 36.24
CA MET A 655 10.67 2.52 35.50
C MET A 655 9.30 2.91 34.94
N VAL A 656 8.50 1.88 34.49
CA VAL A 656 7.14 2.19 33.98
C VAL A 656 6.25 2.61 35.14
N ARG A 657 6.55 1.99 36.35
CA ARG A 657 5.73 2.33 37.55
C ARG A 657 6.00 3.78 37.99
N ARG A 658 7.10 4.30 37.72
CA ARG A 658 7.49 5.65 38.19
C ARG A 658 7.08 6.71 37.17
N GLY A 659 6.46 6.21 36.01
CA GLY A 659 5.79 7.21 35.15
C GLY A 659 6.61 7.49 33.88
N LEU A 660 7.61 6.54 33.58
CA LEU A 660 8.44 6.74 32.37
C LEU A 660 7.57 6.85 31.11
N LEU A 661 6.37 6.15 30.97
CA LEU A 661 5.58 6.12 29.70
C LEU A 661 4.23 6.80 29.91
N GLY A 662 4.03 7.57 31.08
CA GLY A 662 2.76 8.30 31.28
C GLY A 662 1.97 7.71 32.46
N ALA A 663 1.04 8.44 33.04
CA ALA A 663 0.35 8.16 34.32
C ALA A 663 -0.63 6.98 34.15
N ASP A 664 -1.09 6.76 32.86
CA ASP A 664 -2.08 5.67 32.60
C ASP A 664 -1.40 4.29 32.63
N LEU A 665 -0.28 4.14 32.07
CA LEU A 665 0.43 2.84 32.07
C LEU A 665 1.14 2.62 33.42
N ALA A 666 1.43 3.70 34.20
CA ALA A 666 2.05 3.62 35.54
C ALA A 666 1.08 3.00 36.55
N VAL A 667 -0.19 3.23 36.33
CA VAL A 667 -1.22 2.75 37.27
C VAL A 667 -1.42 1.23 37.08
N GLN A 668 -1.19 0.72 35.83
CA GLN A 668 -1.34 -0.73 35.56
C GLN A 668 -0.23 -1.54 36.24
N PHE A 669 0.80 -0.86 36.55
CA PHE A 669 1.95 -1.61 37.12
C PHE A 669 2.09 -1.29 38.61
N GLN A 670 0.98 -0.54 39.35
CA GLN A 670 0.97 -0.28 40.80
C GLN A 670 0.29 -1.42 41.56
N PRO A 671 0.59 -1.64 42.83
CA PRO A 671 -0.05 -2.69 43.64
C PRO A 671 -1.57 -2.51 43.71
N GLY A 672 -2.32 -3.60 43.61
CA GLY A 672 -3.80 -3.77 43.48
C GLY A 672 -4.57 -2.75 44.33
N TRP A 673 -4.11 -2.27 45.51
CA TRP A 673 -4.87 -1.35 46.38
C TRP A 673 -4.77 0.10 45.88
N ARG A 674 -3.71 0.50 45.22
CA ARG A 674 -3.55 1.86 44.66
C ARG A 674 -4.28 1.99 43.32
N ARG A 675 -4.52 0.87 42.56
CA ARG A 675 -5.34 0.87 41.33
C ARG A 675 -6.82 1.07 41.66
N TYR A 676 -7.21 0.56 42.88
CA TYR A 676 -8.60 0.67 43.34
C TYR A 676 -8.89 2.09 43.87
N LEU A 677 -7.98 2.73 44.43
CA LEU A 677 -8.12 4.11 44.95
C LEU A 677 -8.15 5.12 43.80
N ASN A 678 -7.32 4.93 42.71
CA ASN A 678 -7.34 5.82 41.53
C ASN A 678 -8.63 5.67 40.73
N ALA A 679 -9.24 4.46 40.70
CA ALA A 679 -10.55 4.22 40.04
C ALA A 679 -11.68 4.90 40.83
N PHE A 680 -11.50 4.92 42.15
CA PHE A 680 -12.52 5.56 43.00
C PHE A 680 -12.39 7.10 42.92
N ALA A 681 -11.26 7.63 42.87
CA ALA A 681 -10.99 9.08 42.74
C ALA A 681 -11.45 9.61 41.37
N LYS A 682 -11.33 8.81 40.24
CA LYS A 682 -11.77 9.23 38.88
C LYS A 682 -13.31 9.25 38.82
N LYS A 683 -13.92 8.33 39.59
CA LYS A 683 -15.39 8.32 39.68
C LYS A 683 -15.90 9.48 40.54
N GLY A 684 -15.14 9.82 41.49
CA GLY A 684 -15.48 10.96 42.37
C GLY A 684 -15.33 12.30 41.63
N ILE A 685 -14.36 12.48 40.78
CA ILE A 685 -14.12 13.70 39.99
C ILE A 685 -15.16 13.83 38.87
N PHE A 686 -15.61 12.72 38.31
CA PHE A 686 -16.69 12.71 37.30
C PHE A 686 -18.02 13.12 37.95
N LEU A 687 -18.19 12.74 39.14
CA LEU A 687 -19.43 13.11 39.86
C LEU A 687 -19.39 14.59 40.26
N TRP A 688 -18.27 15.06 40.59
CA TRP A 688 -18.10 16.49 40.92
C TRP A 688 -18.24 17.36 39.68
N GLN A 689 -17.75 16.96 38.49
CA GLN A 689 -17.84 17.74 37.23
C GLN A 689 -19.28 17.73 36.70
N SER A 690 -19.95 16.65 36.98
CA SER A 690 -21.36 16.55 36.58
C SER A 690 -22.24 17.42 37.49
N LEU A 691 -21.86 17.51 38.73
CA LEU A 691 -22.62 18.37 39.69
C LEU A 691 -22.28 19.84 39.45
N ALA A 692 -21.09 20.13 39.12
CA ALA A 692 -20.67 21.50 38.77
C ALA A 692 -21.33 21.98 37.48
N ASN A 693 -21.54 21.10 36.54
CA ASN A 693 -22.22 21.43 35.27
C ASN A 693 -23.73 21.58 35.47
N LEU A 694 -24.23 20.87 36.47
CA LEU A 694 -25.67 20.99 36.84
C LEU A 694 -25.90 22.29 37.63
N LEU A 695 -24.94 22.65 38.40
CA LEU A 695 -25.04 23.92 39.16
C LEU A 695 -24.82 25.12 38.24
N ARG A 696 -24.06 24.98 37.19
CA ARG A 696 -23.88 26.03 36.17
C ARG A 696 -25.13 26.19 35.31
N ARG A 697 -25.90 25.17 35.17
CA ARG A 697 -27.17 25.21 34.40
C ARG A 697 -28.30 25.79 35.27
N PHE A 698 -28.14 25.70 36.57
CA PHE A 698 -29.15 26.26 37.48
C PHE A 698 -28.88 27.76 37.71
N TRP A 699 -27.68 28.26 37.52
CA TRP A 699 -27.33 29.69 37.63
C TRP A 699 -27.62 30.43 36.31
N ALA A 700 -27.75 29.75 35.20
CA ALA A 700 -28.10 30.34 33.89
C ALA A 700 -29.63 30.44 33.74
N TRP A 701 -30.43 29.90 34.71
CA TRP A 701 -31.91 30.01 34.70
C TRP A 701 -32.38 30.90 35.86
N SER A 702 -31.57 31.58 36.76
CA SER A 702 -31.93 32.69 37.69
C SER A 702 -31.42 34.04 37.16
#